data_AF-A0A0W8DN28-F1
#
_entry.id   AF-A0A0W8DN28-F1
#
_cell.length_a   1.000
_cell.length_b   1.000
_cell.length_c   1.000
_cell.angle_alpha   90.00
_cell.angle_beta   90.00
_cell.angle_gamma   90.00
#
_symmetry.space_group_name_H-M   'P 1'
#
loop_
_entity.id
_entity.type
_entity.pdbx_description
1 polymer ?
#
loop_
_entity_poly.entity_id
_entity_poly.type
_entity_poly.pdbx_seq_one_letter_code
_entity_poly.pdbx_strand_id
1 'polypeptide(L)'
;MGLEELQPGNTLRAKATAVAAFSKFLKGEEVEEEFVRKCIEADESGKSFVCVMDKFGMYLAFSEGKKGKLLARNTAMQYYRQAKIWLLEQFPQHRASLESRLLKMGKTLDSFCLKRDGGGFVTKAPPCTKADLKKMMVYLFTNPCSESDYQDAALLCLLWYLFGRASDLSMIKKRNISIDAADVFFLRLVRVKTSEEQGLSLFPDADFSTCPLLAVALALSVQAALSPALIDNLPDQVLQTPTSLSPDVPLVELLNAPPSTSGLSTPVPPPPRAGTAPTIYAHVNRVLDRVCPAAGVSAALTSHSFRRGGAQHANGCEKMTARWIFDRGSWNLSTTNKGFNYIFNTSREDHMIAKVLSGYKPSAAVHLQDLSSFDADTLDSIARFQRVLFAACYQLETEAFNINRKVLDVLTACLVRHYPVLKDLNPKSPAVNRLETCVAHAGQPSQEQKIIEHQAAVIKHLIENSKRQDARMDMLEAKINGDPIAATHKRNRQDEDAADVSEPKKKQRRGSATHLHATWFTWYAQEPRWYAGEPKQQRSKAKLLVAFMKLFLKDGFVLDDKSADYRDRVLEHGKRAEDAVLAYLKKEHGINSRGSSAVLKHLQGIHSAGSLNAMIQRHRRLLQTPAIQDPAPGYTQDVLEEVSK
;
A
#
# COMPACT_ATOMS: atom_id res chain seq x y z
N MET A 1 -68.07 5.82 20.01
CA MET A 1 -67.18 5.12 20.95
C MET A 1 -65.80 5.03 20.33
N GLY A 2 -64.81 5.67 20.94
CA GLY A 2 -63.42 5.61 20.48
C GLY A 2 -62.77 4.28 20.83
N LEU A 3 -61.78 3.84 20.05
CA LEU A 3 -60.96 2.64 20.36
C LEU A 3 -60.31 2.69 21.76
N GLU A 4 -60.19 3.87 22.37
CA GLU A 4 -59.69 4.08 23.73
C GLU A 4 -60.69 3.67 24.83
N GLU A 5 -62.01 3.78 24.58
CA GLU A 5 -63.07 3.41 25.54
C GLU A 5 -63.28 1.89 25.64
N LEU A 6 -62.70 1.13 24.71
CA LEU A 6 -62.76 -0.35 24.65
C LEU A 6 -61.53 -1.02 25.27
N GLN A 7 -60.52 -0.27 25.72
CA GLN A 7 -59.29 -0.86 26.27
C GLN A 7 -59.48 -1.31 27.72
N PRO A 8 -59.15 -2.57 28.08
CA PRO A 8 -59.17 -3.03 29.46
C PRO A 8 -58.29 -2.15 30.36
N GLY A 9 -58.76 -1.83 31.58
CA GLY A 9 -58.04 -0.96 32.51
C GLY A 9 -56.61 -1.41 32.87
N ASN A 10 -56.28 -2.69 32.68
CA ASN A 10 -54.92 -3.21 32.82
C ASN A 10 -54.00 -2.76 31.67
N THR A 11 -54.52 -2.66 30.45
CA THR A 11 -53.78 -2.18 29.27
C THR A 11 -53.47 -0.70 29.40
N LEU A 12 -54.43 0.10 29.86
CA LEU A 12 -54.25 1.53 30.13
C LEU A 12 -53.16 1.78 31.18
N ARG A 13 -53.16 1.02 32.29
CA ARG A 13 -52.10 1.11 33.31
C ARG A 13 -50.73 0.67 32.78
N ALA A 14 -50.67 -0.37 31.96
CA ALA A 14 -49.43 -0.81 31.33
C ALA A 14 -48.87 0.24 30.37
N LYS A 15 -49.74 0.88 29.57
CA LYS A 15 -49.39 1.99 28.68
C LYS A 15 -48.83 3.18 29.47
N ALA A 16 -49.54 3.64 30.51
CA ALA A 16 -49.08 4.73 31.37
C ALA A 16 -47.71 4.44 32.01
N THR A 17 -47.48 3.20 32.46
CA THR A 17 -46.19 2.80 33.05
C THR A 17 -45.06 2.84 32.01
N ALA A 18 -45.32 2.40 30.79
CA ALA A 18 -44.35 2.42 29.71
C ALA A 18 -44.03 3.86 29.25
N VAL A 19 -45.03 4.73 29.18
CA VAL A 19 -44.85 6.16 28.86
C VAL A 19 -44.03 6.85 29.95
N ALA A 20 -44.29 6.58 31.23
CA ALA A 20 -43.47 7.10 32.32
C ALA A 20 -42.00 6.63 32.23
N ALA A 21 -41.76 5.37 31.83
CA ALA A 21 -40.41 4.86 31.60
C ALA A 21 -39.73 5.55 30.39
N PHE A 22 -40.51 5.88 29.37
CA PHE A 22 -40.05 6.62 28.19
C PHE A 22 -39.69 8.08 28.52
N SER A 23 -40.54 8.81 29.24
CA SER A 23 -40.22 10.18 29.69
C SER A 23 -39.02 10.19 30.64
N LYS A 24 -38.86 9.16 31.49
CA LYS A 24 -37.64 9.00 32.32
C LYS A 24 -36.38 8.80 31.46
N PHE A 25 -36.47 8.03 30.39
CA PHE A 25 -35.39 7.86 29.42
C PHE A 25 -34.99 9.20 28.79
N LEU A 26 -35.97 9.96 28.29
CA LEU A 26 -35.72 11.26 27.68
C LEU A 26 -35.06 12.24 28.66
N LYS A 27 -35.55 12.29 29.90
CA LYS A 27 -34.95 13.09 30.97
C LYS A 27 -33.50 12.68 31.26
N GLY A 28 -33.19 11.39 31.20
CA GLY A 28 -31.83 10.87 31.40
C GLY A 28 -30.86 11.20 30.25
N GLU A 29 -31.38 11.44 29.05
CA GLU A 29 -30.61 11.89 27.88
C GLU A 29 -30.58 13.44 27.78
N GLU A 30 -31.16 14.15 28.75
CA GLU A 30 -31.30 15.62 28.74
C GLU A 30 -32.06 16.15 27.51
N VAL A 31 -33.05 15.39 27.03
CA VAL A 31 -33.88 15.74 25.87
C VAL A 31 -35.33 15.98 26.29
N GLU A 32 -35.90 17.10 25.86
CA GLU A 32 -37.32 17.43 26.07
C GLU A 32 -38.25 16.63 25.15
N GLU A 33 -39.38 16.17 25.69
CA GLU A 33 -40.38 15.38 24.94
C GLU A 33 -40.96 16.15 23.75
N GLU A 34 -41.18 17.46 23.91
CA GLU A 34 -41.68 18.33 22.84
C GLU A 34 -40.68 18.45 21.68
N PHE A 35 -39.38 18.46 21.98
CA PHE A 35 -38.34 18.49 20.94
C PHE A 35 -38.35 17.19 20.11
N VAL A 36 -38.46 16.04 20.78
CA VAL A 36 -38.57 14.74 20.10
C VAL A 36 -39.80 14.69 19.20
N ARG A 37 -40.95 15.20 19.67
CA ARG A 37 -42.18 15.29 18.86
C ARG A 37 -41.95 16.14 17.61
N LYS A 38 -41.39 17.34 17.73
CA LYS A 38 -41.07 18.20 16.58
C LYS A 38 -40.12 17.53 15.58
N CYS A 39 -39.11 16.81 16.06
CA CYS A 39 -38.18 16.07 15.20
C CYS A 39 -38.82 14.88 14.45
N ILE A 40 -39.84 14.26 15.03
CA ILE A 40 -40.59 13.18 14.37
C ILE A 40 -41.59 13.78 13.36
N GLU A 41 -42.29 14.85 13.72
CA GLU A 41 -43.24 15.54 12.83
C GLU A 41 -42.56 16.10 11.58
N ALA A 42 -41.35 16.67 11.73
CA ALA A 42 -40.59 17.20 10.61
C ALA A 42 -39.94 16.14 9.71
N ASP A 43 -39.86 14.87 10.15
CA ASP A 43 -39.18 13.80 9.43
C ASP A 43 -40.16 12.83 8.75
N GLU A 44 -40.54 13.15 7.52
CA GLU A 44 -41.40 12.32 6.67
C GLU A 44 -40.85 10.89 6.47
N SER A 45 -39.53 10.70 6.56
CA SER A 45 -38.89 9.40 6.35
C SER A 45 -39.03 8.44 7.55
N GLY A 46 -39.48 8.93 8.71
CA GLY A 46 -39.66 8.15 9.94
C GLY A 46 -38.35 7.67 10.58
N LYS A 47 -37.20 8.22 10.19
CA LYS A 47 -35.88 7.89 10.76
C LYS A 47 -35.75 8.38 12.20
N SER A 48 -36.22 9.59 12.50
CA SER A 48 -36.28 10.16 13.86
C SER A 48 -37.05 9.25 14.80
N PHE A 49 -38.23 8.77 14.37
CA PHE A 49 -39.05 7.82 15.11
C PHE A 49 -38.26 6.55 15.43
N VAL A 50 -37.63 5.96 14.41
CA VAL A 50 -36.86 4.73 14.60
C VAL A 50 -35.66 4.94 15.52
N CYS A 51 -34.96 6.07 15.40
CA CYS A 51 -33.81 6.40 16.24
C CYS A 51 -34.20 6.46 17.72
N VAL A 52 -35.31 7.14 18.02
CA VAL A 52 -35.86 7.28 19.37
C VAL A 52 -36.24 5.91 19.93
N MET A 53 -36.90 5.07 19.14
CA MET A 53 -37.26 3.71 19.56
C MET A 53 -36.03 2.81 19.75
N ASP A 54 -35.00 2.94 18.92
CA ASP A 54 -33.75 2.17 19.04
C ASP A 54 -33.03 2.50 20.35
N LYS A 55 -32.84 3.80 20.62
CA LYS A 55 -32.27 4.29 21.89
C LYS A 55 -33.11 3.86 23.08
N PHE A 56 -34.43 3.92 22.99
CA PHE A 56 -35.30 3.47 24.08
C PHE A 56 -35.18 1.96 24.30
N GLY A 57 -35.08 1.15 23.24
CA GLY A 57 -34.82 -0.28 23.33
C GLY A 57 -33.49 -0.59 24.03
N MET A 58 -32.44 0.17 23.71
CA MET A 58 -31.14 0.08 24.38
C MET A 58 -31.24 0.49 25.86
N TYR A 59 -31.92 1.59 26.17
CA TYR A 59 -32.16 2.01 27.55
C TYR A 59 -32.85 0.90 28.36
N LEU A 60 -33.89 0.27 27.81
CA LEU A 60 -34.59 -0.83 28.48
C LEU A 60 -33.73 -2.09 28.68
N ALA A 61 -32.79 -2.35 27.78
CA ALA A 61 -31.88 -3.49 27.88
C ALA A 61 -30.94 -3.41 29.10
N PHE A 62 -30.58 -2.19 29.51
CA PHE A 62 -29.65 -1.89 30.60
C PHE A 62 -30.30 -1.20 31.81
N SER A 63 -31.60 -0.90 31.75
CA SER A 63 -32.32 -0.29 32.87
C SER A 63 -32.45 -1.26 34.04
N GLU A 64 -32.24 -0.73 35.24
CA GLU A 64 -32.44 -1.45 36.49
C GLU A 64 -33.85 -1.18 37.06
N GLY A 65 -34.48 -2.24 37.56
CA GLY A 65 -35.71 -2.14 38.34
C GLY A 65 -35.44 -1.69 39.78
N LYS A 66 -36.50 -1.65 40.60
CA LYS A 66 -36.48 -1.16 42.00
C LYS A 66 -35.53 -1.89 42.97
N LYS A 67 -34.82 -2.92 42.53
CA LYS A 67 -33.88 -3.74 43.33
C LYS A 67 -32.45 -3.76 42.77
N GLY A 68 -32.09 -2.82 41.88
CA GLY A 68 -30.77 -2.80 41.21
C GLY A 68 -30.54 -3.96 40.24
N LYS A 69 -31.57 -4.79 39.98
CA LYS A 69 -31.53 -5.86 38.98
C LYS A 69 -32.06 -5.32 37.65
N LEU A 70 -31.42 -5.71 36.56
CA LEU A 70 -31.87 -5.38 35.20
C LEU A 70 -33.34 -5.78 35.00
N LEU A 71 -34.08 -5.00 34.21
CA LEU A 71 -35.48 -5.26 33.88
C LEU A 71 -35.64 -6.65 33.27
N ALA A 72 -36.53 -7.50 33.80
CA ALA A 72 -36.82 -8.80 33.22
C ALA A 72 -37.28 -8.72 31.75
N ARG A 73 -36.99 -9.74 30.92
CA ARG A 73 -37.36 -9.78 29.49
C ARG A 73 -38.79 -9.37 29.23
N ASN A 74 -39.75 -9.96 29.95
CA ASN A 74 -41.17 -9.69 29.74
C ASN A 74 -41.52 -8.23 30.02
N THR A 75 -40.90 -7.62 31.04
CA THR A 75 -41.11 -6.20 31.40
C THR A 75 -40.50 -5.26 30.37
N ALA A 76 -39.26 -5.50 29.94
CA ALA A 76 -38.60 -4.71 28.91
C ALA A 76 -39.38 -4.77 27.58
N MET A 77 -39.81 -5.97 27.17
CA MET A 77 -40.61 -6.14 25.96
C MET A 77 -41.99 -5.51 26.06
N GLN A 78 -42.63 -5.53 27.23
CA GLN A 78 -43.90 -4.86 27.46
C GLN A 78 -43.76 -3.34 27.35
N TYR A 79 -42.74 -2.75 27.98
CA TYR A 79 -42.49 -1.31 27.89
C TYR A 79 -42.19 -0.87 26.46
N TYR A 80 -41.32 -1.61 25.75
CA TYR A 80 -41.01 -1.33 24.36
C TYR A 80 -42.25 -1.38 23.46
N ARG A 81 -43.11 -2.41 23.62
CA ARG A 81 -44.33 -2.55 22.83
C ARG A 81 -45.34 -1.44 23.11
N GLN A 82 -45.54 -1.09 24.38
CA GLN A 82 -46.51 -0.07 24.78
C GLN A 82 -46.05 1.34 24.37
N ALA A 83 -44.77 1.67 24.55
CA ALA A 83 -44.21 2.93 24.06
C ALA A 83 -44.28 3.03 22.53
N LYS A 84 -43.98 1.94 21.81
CA LYS A 84 -44.13 1.87 20.34
C LYS A 84 -45.58 2.18 19.92
N ILE A 85 -46.56 1.53 20.55
CA ILE A 85 -47.98 1.70 20.22
C ILE A 85 -48.40 3.14 20.50
N TRP A 86 -48.06 3.68 21.68
CA TRP A 86 -48.35 5.06 22.06
C TRP A 86 -47.75 6.06 21.07
N LEU A 87 -46.48 5.91 20.71
CA LEU A 87 -45.82 6.82 19.77
C LEU A 87 -46.42 6.72 18.35
N LEU A 88 -46.85 5.53 17.91
CA LEU A 88 -47.56 5.34 16.63
C LEU A 88 -48.99 5.90 16.64
N GLU A 89 -49.64 6.01 17.79
CA GLU A 89 -50.94 6.70 17.92
C GLU A 89 -50.77 8.22 17.82
N GLN A 90 -49.62 8.76 18.27
CA GLN A 90 -49.29 10.18 18.11
C GLN A 90 -48.92 10.54 16.67
N PHE A 91 -48.33 9.59 15.92
CA PHE A 91 -47.90 9.80 14.53
C PHE A 91 -48.44 8.70 13.59
N PRO A 92 -49.76 8.67 13.33
CA PRO A 92 -50.38 7.62 12.53
C PRO A 92 -49.83 7.55 11.10
N GLN A 93 -49.33 8.65 10.55
CA GLN A 93 -48.74 8.74 9.21
C GLN A 93 -47.54 7.80 9.00
N HIS A 94 -46.77 7.49 10.05
CA HIS A 94 -45.59 6.63 9.92
C HIS A 94 -45.90 5.14 10.06
N ARG A 95 -47.13 4.77 10.47
CA ARG A 95 -47.47 3.41 10.89
C ARG A 95 -47.21 2.36 9.81
N ALA A 96 -47.73 2.57 8.61
CA ALA A 96 -47.56 1.62 7.50
C ALA A 96 -46.08 1.44 7.09
N SER A 97 -45.30 2.52 7.13
CA SER A 97 -43.89 2.50 6.69
C SER A 97 -42.94 1.87 7.71
N LEU A 98 -43.21 2.02 9.02
CA LEU A 98 -42.26 1.64 10.08
C LEU A 98 -42.56 0.28 10.74
N GLU A 99 -43.76 -0.26 10.57
CA GLU A 99 -44.22 -1.45 11.31
C GLU A 99 -43.28 -2.66 11.19
N SER A 100 -42.83 -2.99 9.98
CA SER A 100 -41.89 -4.09 9.73
C SER A 100 -40.51 -3.85 10.39
N ARG A 101 -40.02 -2.60 10.35
CA ARG A 101 -38.72 -2.22 10.93
C ARG A 101 -38.76 -2.25 12.46
N LEU A 102 -39.82 -1.70 13.06
CA LEU A 102 -40.03 -1.70 14.51
C LEU A 102 -40.26 -3.11 15.06
N LEU A 103 -40.89 -4.00 14.27
CA LEU A 103 -41.03 -5.41 14.62
C LEU A 103 -39.68 -6.13 14.66
N LYS A 104 -38.80 -5.88 13.67
CA LYS A 104 -37.43 -6.43 13.66
C LYS A 104 -36.63 -5.95 14.87
N MET A 105 -36.69 -4.66 15.21
CA MET A 105 -36.03 -4.10 16.40
C MET A 105 -36.55 -4.74 17.69
N GLY A 106 -37.87 -4.90 17.82
CA GLY A 106 -38.47 -5.62 18.95
C GLY A 106 -37.97 -7.07 19.07
N LYS A 107 -37.81 -7.79 17.95
CA LYS A 107 -37.23 -9.14 17.94
C LYS A 107 -35.76 -9.16 18.37
N THR A 108 -34.98 -8.16 17.96
CA THR A 108 -33.58 -8.00 18.39
C THR A 108 -33.48 -7.78 19.89
N LEU A 109 -34.30 -6.88 20.45
CA LEU A 109 -34.37 -6.62 21.88
C LEU A 109 -34.81 -7.87 22.65
N ASP A 110 -35.81 -8.59 22.15
CA ASP A 110 -36.31 -9.83 22.77
C ASP A 110 -35.24 -10.92 22.79
N SER A 111 -34.51 -11.12 21.69
CA SER A 111 -33.39 -12.05 21.60
C SER A 111 -32.26 -11.68 22.56
N PHE A 112 -31.98 -10.39 22.70
CA PHE A 112 -30.99 -9.90 23.66
C PHE A 112 -31.41 -10.18 25.10
N CYS A 113 -32.64 -9.81 25.48
CA CYS A 113 -33.15 -10.04 26.84
C CYS A 113 -33.25 -11.53 27.17
N LEU A 114 -33.62 -12.37 26.20
CA LEU A 114 -33.62 -13.83 26.34
C LEU A 114 -32.22 -14.38 26.64
N LYS A 115 -31.20 -13.94 25.89
CA LYS A 115 -29.81 -14.36 26.11
C LYS A 115 -29.28 -13.89 27.47
N ARG A 116 -29.65 -12.69 27.90
CA ARG A 116 -29.30 -12.12 29.20
C ARG A 116 -29.93 -12.90 30.37
N ASP A 117 -31.22 -13.23 30.29
CA ASP A 117 -31.96 -13.86 31.38
C ASP A 117 -31.60 -15.36 31.54
N GLY A 118 -31.14 -16.03 30.48
CA GLY A 118 -30.72 -17.43 30.50
C GLY A 118 -29.34 -17.71 31.12
N GLY A 119 -28.71 -16.75 31.81
CA GLY A 119 -27.35 -16.90 32.35
C GLY A 119 -26.24 -17.03 31.29
N GLY A 120 -26.61 -16.96 30.02
CA GLY A 120 -25.72 -17.06 28.88
C GLY A 120 -25.16 -15.70 28.53
N PHE A 121 -24.02 -15.34 29.12
CA PHE A 121 -23.00 -14.82 28.23
C PHE A 121 -22.86 -15.87 27.13
N VAL A 122 -23.29 -15.55 25.90
CA VAL A 122 -22.95 -16.29 24.66
C VAL A 122 -21.60 -16.93 24.91
N THR A 123 -21.44 -18.25 24.89
CA THR A 123 -20.16 -18.93 25.15
C THR A 123 -19.05 -18.20 24.40
N LYS A 124 -18.40 -17.24 25.07
CA LYS A 124 -17.55 -16.28 24.39
C LYS A 124 -16.25 -17.03 24.25
N ALA A 125 -15.77 -17.20 23.03
CA ALA A 125 -14.42 -17.68 22.82
C ALA A 125 -13.47 -16.88 23.75
N PRO A 126 -12.55 -17.54 24.46
CA PRO A 126 -11.60 -16.85 25.32
C PRO A 126 -10.84 -15.80 24.49
N PRO A 127 -10.59 -14.60 25.02
CA PRO A 127 -9.85 -13.60 24.26
C PRO A 127 -8.43 -14.10 24.03
N CYS A 128 -7.96 -14.00 22.78
CA CYS A 128 -6.53 -14.19 22.51
C CYS A 128 -5.81 -13.00 23.15
N THR A 129 -4.94 -13.23 24.13
CA THR A 129 -4.14 -12.14 24.70
C THR A 129 -2.90 -11.88 23.85
N LYS A 130 -2.26 -10.72 24.04
CA LYS A 130 -0.97 -10.45 23.39
C LYS A 130 0.09 -11.50 23.75
N ALA A 131 0.04 -12.03 24.98
CA ALA A 131 0.92 -13.09 25.44
C ALA A 131 0.65 -14.42 24.72
N ASP A 132 -0.63 -14.77 24.50
CA ASP A 132 -0.99 -15.96 23.72
C ASP A 132 -0.49 -15.85 22.27
N LEU A 133 -0.70 -14.68 21.64
CA LEU A 133 -0.16 -14.40 20.31
C LEU A 133 1.35 -14.57 20.27
N LYS A 134 2.07 -13.97 21.23
CA LYS A 134 3.54 -14.10 21.34
C LYS A 134 3.98 -15.56 21.43
N LYS A 135 3.33 -16.36 22.28
CA LYS A 135 3.64 -17.81 22.39
C LYS A 135 3.48 -18.52 21.05
N MET A 136 2.36 -18.30 20.35
CA MET A 136 2.10 -18.91 19.04
C MET A 136 3.14 -18.48 18.00
N MET A 137 3.48 -17.19 17.94
CA MET A 137 4.46 -16.66 16.99
C MET A 137 5.88 -17.18 17.26
N VAL A 138 6.33 -17.18 18.52
CA VAL A 138 7.65 -17.73 18.90
C VAL A 138 7.72 -19.22 18.57
N TYR A 139 6.65 -19.98 18.83
CA TYR A 139 6.59 -21.39 18.45
C TYR A 139 6.77 -21.59 16.94
N LEU A 140 6.05 -20.83 16.12
CA LEU A 140 6.14 -20.90 14.65
C LEU A 140 7.53 -20.50 14.11
N PHE A 141 8.21 -19.56 14.77
CA PHE A 141 9.58 -19.18 14.40
C PHE A 141 10.64 -20.16 14.87
N THR A 142 10.41 -20.84 16.00
CA THR A 142 11.37 -21.78 16.59
C THR A 142 11.25 -23.18 15.96
N ASN A 143 10.02 -23.63 15.70
CA ASN A 143 9.74 -25.00 15.24
C ASN A 143 8.96 -25.03 13.89
N PRO A 144 9.41 -24.33 12.84
CA PRO A 144 8.75 -24.40 11.54
C PRO A 144 8.95 -25.79 10.93
N CYS A 145 7.85 -26.46 10.60
CA CYS A 145 7.80 -27.69 9.82
C CYS A 145 7.92 -27.42 8.32
N SER A 146 7.42 -26.28 7.84
CA SER A 146 7.42 -25.92 6.41
C SER A 146 7.38 -24.41 6.19
N GLU A 147 7.53 -23.97 4.94
CA GLU A 147 7.38 -22.57 4.53
C GLU A 147 5.98 -22.01 4.85
N SER A 148 4.95 -22.86 4.85
CA SER A 148 3.58 -22.45 5.20
C SER A 148 3.41 -22.02 6.66
N ASP A 149 4.33 -22.38 7.56
CA ASP A 149 4.26 -21.91 8.96
C ASP A 149 4.48 -20.40 9.08
N TYR A 150 5.25 -19.80 8.17
CA TYR A 150 5.41 -18.35 8.11
C TYR A 150 4.17 -17.66 7.55
N GLN A 151 3.43 -18.32 6.66
CA GLN A 151 2.12 -17.86 6.18
C GLN A 151 1.10 -17.89 7.31
N ASP A 152 1.08 -18.97 8.11
CA ASP A 152 0.26 -19.08 9.31
C ASP A 152 0.64 -18.02 10.36
N ALA A 153 1.93 -17.74 10.53
CA ALA A 153 2.40 -16.66 11.41
C ALA A 153 1.89 -15.29 10.95
N ALA A 154 1.98 -14.99 9.64
CA ALA A 154 1.42 -13.76 9.07
C ALA A 154 -0.10 -13.70 9.23
N LEU A 155 -0.81 -14.81 9.04
CA LEU A 155 -2.26 -14.91 9.26
C LEU A 155 -2.65 -14.58 10.71
N LEU A 156 -2.05 -15.26 11.69
CA LEU A 156 -2.36 -15.05 13.11
C LEU A 156 -2.00 -13.63 13.56
N CYS A 157 -0.86 -13.12 13.09
CA CYS A 157 -0.42 -11.76 13.38
C CYS A 157 -1.38 -10.72 12.78
N LEU A 158 -1.76 -10.84 11.50
CA LEU A 158 -2.69 -9.88 10.89
C LEU A 158 -4.10 -9.98 11.48
N LEU A 159 -4.56 -11.16 11.90
CA LEU A 159 -5.83 -11.32 12.62
C LEU A 159 -5.90 -10.48 13.91
N TRP A 160 -4.77 -10.33 14.61
CA TRP A 160 -4.69 -9.44 15.77
C TRP A 160 -4.97 -7.98 15.40
N TYR A 161 -4.31 -7.47 14.35
CA TYR A 161 -4.45 -6.09 13.90
C TYR A 161 -5.78 -5.79 13.21
N LEU A 162 -6.45 -6.83 12.70
CA LEU A 162 -7.75 -6.79 12.04
C LEU A 162 -8.92 -7.10 12.97
N PHE A 163 -8.70 -7.29 14.26
CA PHE A 163 -9.75 -7.72 15.19
C PHE A 163 -10.52 -8.96 14.70
N GLY A 164 -9.77 -9.96 14.24
CA GLY A 164 -10.30 -11.26 13.83
C GLY A 164 -11.10 -11.26 12.53
N ARG A 165 -11.00 -10.21 11.69
CA ARG A 165 -11.65 -10.15 10.37
C ARG A 165 -10.93 -11.05 9.35
N ALA A 166 -11.02 -12.37 9.55
CA ALA A 166 -10.37 -13.36 8.70
C ALA A 166 -10.80 -13.27 7.23
N SER A 167 -12.07 -12.99 6.95
CA SER A 167 -12.56 -12.83 5.57
C SER A 167 -11.94 -11.67 4.79
N ASP A 168 -11.40 -10.66 5.47
CA ASP A 168 -10.71 -9.57 4.76
C ASP A 168 -9.32 -10.02 4.28
N LEU A 169 -8.73 -11.03 4.94
CA LEU A 169 -7.45 -11.61 4.57
C LEU A 169 -7.53 -12.56 3.36
N SER A 170 -8.68 -13.21 3.10
CA SER A 170 -8.83 -14.05 1.89
C SER A 170 -8.82 -13.23 0.59
N MET A 171 -9.06 -11.92 0.67
CA MET A 171 -9.10 -11.04 -0.50
C MET A 171 -7.84 -10.18 -0.66
N ILE A 172 -6.91 -10.22 0.31
CA ILE A 172 -5.76 -9.33 0.33
C ILE A 172 -4.69 -9.80 -0.66
N LYS A 173 -4.33 -8.90 -1.59
CA LYS A 173 -3.29 -9.14 -2.59
C LYS A 173 -2.04 -8.33 -2.28
N LYS A 174 -0.91 -8.68 -2.88
CA LYS A 174 0.36 -7.96 -2.78
C LYS A 174 0.22 -6.45 -3.09
N ARG A 175 -0.55 -6.11 -4.13
CA ARG A 175 -0.86 -4.72 -4.51
C ARG A 175 -1.62 -3.90 -3.47
N ASN A 176 -2.22 -4.55 -2.47
CA ASN A 176 -2.95 -3.88 -1.39
C ASN A 176 -2.02 -3.30 -0.31
N ILE A 177 -0.72 -3.60 -0.36
CA ILE A 177 0.28 -3.07 0.56
C ILE A 177 0.93 -1.82 -0.01
N SER A 178 1.03 -0.78 0.80
CA SER A 178 1.68 0.47 0.45
C SER A 178 2.35 1.09 1.68
N ILE A 179 3.22 2.08 1.45
CA ILE A 179 3.64 3.03 2.48
C ILE A 179 3.00 4.37 2.12
N ASP A 180 2.27 4.94 3.07
CA ASP A 180 1.56 6.20 2.84
C ASP A 180 2.50 7.42 2.90
N ALA A 181 1.94 8.61 2.73
CA ALA A 181 2.69 9.87 2.79
C ALA A 181 3.21 10.21 4.20
N ALA A 182 2.71 9.54 5.24
CA ALA A 182 3.13 9.73 6.62
C ALA A 182 4.20 8.70 7.04
N ASP A 183 4.79 7.98 6.08
CA ASP A 183 5.71 6.87 6.33
C ASP A 183 5.12 5.79 7.23
N VAL A 184 3.85 5.44 7.01
CA VAL A 184 3.15 4.37 7.74
C VAL A 184 2.90 3.20 6.79
N PHE A 185 3.11 1.98 7.29
CA PHE A 185 2.84 0.76 6.53
C PHE A 185 1.33 0.53 6.50
N PHE A 186 0.76 0.43 5.30
CA PHE A 186 -0.68 0.54 5.11
C PHE A 186 -1.23 -0.60 4.25
N LEU A 187 -2.30 -1.22 4.74
CA LEU A 187 -3.09 -2.23 4.03
C LEU A 187 -4.41 -1.61 3.55
N ARG A 188 -4.67 -1.67 2.24
CA ARG A 188 -5.95 -1.31 1.64
C ARG A 188 -6.81 -2.56 1.45
N LEU A 189 -7.90 -2.66 2.21
CA LEU A 189 -8.78 -3.83 2.23
C LEU A 189 -10.10 -3.49 1.59
N VAL A 190 -10.72 -4.45 0.89
CA VAL A 190 -12.12 -4.36 0.48
C VAL A 190 -12.91 -5.26 1.40
N ARG A 191 -13.83 -4.69 2.16
CA ARG A 191 -14.56 -5.45 3.17
C ARG A 191 -15.71 -6.23 2.53
N VAL A 192 -15.66 -7.55 2.59
CA VAL A 192 -16.67 -8.47 2.01
C VAL A 192 -18.11 -8.11 2.43
N LYS A 193 -18.33 -7.69 3.69
CA LYS A 193 -19.67 -7.47 4.24
C LYS A 193 -20.31 -6.11 3.91
N THR A 194 -19.54 -5.09 3.55
CA THR A 194 -20.07 -3.78 3.13
C THR A 194 -19.67 -3.36 1.73
N SER A 195 -18.79 -4.12 1.08
CA SER A 195 -18.19 -3.76 -0.21
C SER A 195 -17.52 -2.38 -0.19
N GLU A 196 -17.03 -1.96 0.98
CA GLU A 196 -16.37 -0.68 1.19
C GLU A 196 -14.85 -0.88 1.31
N GLU A 197 -14.08 0.03 0.73
CA GLU A 197 -12.64 0.10 0.95
C GLU A 197 -12.33 0.61 2.36
N GLN A 198 -11.40 -0.04 3.04
CA GLN A 198 -10.92 0.35 4.34
C GLN A 198 -9.39 0.33 4.37
N GLY A 199 -8.82 1.43 4.87
CA GLY A 199 -7.42 1.53 5.23
C GLY A 199 -7.12 0.91 6.58
N LEU A 200 -5.99 0.23 6.70
CA LEU A 200 -5.48 -0.28 7.97
C LEU A 200 -3.99 0.01 8.11
N SER A 201 -3.65 0.78 9.12
CA SER A 201 -2.28 1.10 9.47
C SER A 201 -1.65 0.01 10.31
N LEU A 202 -0.37 -0.27 10.04
CA LEU A 202 0.49 -1.20 10.76
C LEU A 202 1.78 -0.48 11.15
N PHE A 203 2.23 -0.73 12.37
CA PHE A 203 3.51 -0.27 12.88
C PHE A 203 4.41 -1.47 13.24
N PRO A 204 5.73 -1.32 13.15
CA PRO A 204 6.64 -2.32 13.70
C PRO A 204 6.35 -2.48 15.20
N ASP A 205 6.19 -3.71 15.65
CA ASP A 205 5.89 -4.00 17.05
C ASP A 205 7.14 -3.82 17.92
N ALA A 206 6.94 -3.43 19.18
CA ALA A 206 8.01 -3.37 20.16
C ALA A 206 8.63 -4.76 20.43
N ASP A 207 7.83 -5.82 20.29
CA ASP A 207 8.28 -7.20 20.33
C ASP A 207 8.43 -7.77 18.91
N PHE A 208 9.63 -8.23 18.55
CA PHE A 208 9.90 -8.79 17.22
C PHE A 208 8.96 -9.97 16.89
N SER A 209 8.59 -10.76 17.89
CA SER A 209 7.80 -11.98 17.69
C SER A 209 6.39 -11.68 17.19
N THR A 210 5.80 -10.55 17.59
CA THR A 210 4.46 -10.12 17.19
C THR A 210 4.48 -8.98 16.17
N CYS A 211 5.63 -8.71 15.56
CA CYS A 211 5.81 -7.66 14.57
C CYS A 211 5.11 -8.03 13.25
N PRO A 212 4.09 -7.25 12.80
CA PRO A 212 3.34 -7.57 11.60
C PRO A 212 4.19 -7.42 10.34
N LEU A 213 5.12 -6.46 10.34
CA LEU A 213 6.04 -6.24 9.23
C LEU A 213 7.00 -7.42 9.09
N LEU A 214 7.54 -7.94 10.20
CA LEU A 214 8.41 -9.11 10.18
C LEU A 214 7.65 -10.37 9.71
N ALA A 215 6.44 -10.59 10.23
CA ALA A 215 5.62 -11.74 9.84
C ALA A 215 5.29 -11.72 8.34
N VAL A 216 4.91 -10.55 7.80
CA VAL A 216 4.67 -10.36 6.36
C VAL A 216 5.95 -10.54 5.55
N ALA A 217 7.08 -9.99 6.01
CA ALA A 217 8.36 -10.14 5.32
C ALA A 217 8.80 -11.60 5.23
N LEU A 218 8.67 -12.36 6.32
CA LEU A 218 8.98 -13.78 6.36
C LEU A 218 8.06 -14.58 5.45
N ALA A 219 6.75 -14.37 5.53
CA ALA A 219 5.78 -15.01 4.65
C ALA A 219 6.13 -14.76 3.17
N LEU A 220 6.37 -13.52 2.76
CA LEU A 220 6.75 -13.20 1.38
C LEU A 220 8.10 -13.79 0.96
N SER A 221 9.07 -13.88 1.88
CA SER A 221 10.41 -14.38 1.59
C SER A 221 10.47 -15.88 1.27
N VAL A 222 9.51 -16.64 1.80
CA VAL A 222 9.40 -18.10 1.63
C VAL A 222 8.35 -18.51 0.59
N GLN A 223 7.74 -17.56 -0.13
CA GLN A 223 6.84 -17.90 -1.24
C GLN A 223 7.64 -18.43 -2.42
N ALA A 224 7.55 -19.74 -2.66
CA ALA A 224 8.23 -20.41 -3.77
C ALA A 224 7.60 -20.11 -5.14
N ALA A 225 6.28 -19.87 -5.19
CA ALA A 225 5.54 -19.65 -6.44
C ALA A 225 5.09 -18.20 -6.62
N LEU A 226 4.96 -17.78 -7.89
CA LEU A 226 4.36 -16.50 -8.24
C LEU A 226 2.88 -16.51 -7.86
N SER A 227 2.54 -15.75 -6.82
CA SER A 227 1.17 -15.60 -6.35
C SER A 227 0.81 -14.12 -6.17
N PRO A 228 -0.42 -13.70 -6.54
CA PRO A 228 -0.91 -12.35 -6.23
C PRO A 228 -1.36 -12.23 -4.78
N ALA A 229 -1.59 -13.36 -4.09
CA ALA A 229 -2.01 -13.37 -2.71
C ALA A 229 -0.88 -12.89 -1.79
N LEU A 230 -1.24 -12.14 -0.75
CA LEU A 230 -0.27 -11.81 0.30
C LEU A 230 0.07 -13.04 1.14
N ILE A 231 -0.94 -13.87 1.40
CA ILE A 231 -0.84 -15.15 2.12
C ILE A 231 -1.30 -16.23 1.15
N ASP A 232 -0.41 -17.12 0.74
CA ASP A 232 -0.62 -18.05 -0.37
C ASP A 232 -1.30 -19.38 0.03
N ASN A 233 -1.34 -19.69 1.33
CA ASN A 233 -1.91 -20.93 1.85
C ASN A 233 -3.40 -20.81 2.28
N LEU A 234 -4.05 -19.69 1.95
CA LEU A 234 -5.46 -19.46 2.25
C LEU A 234 -6.38 -20.12 1.21
N PRO A 235 -7.57 -20.63 1.60
CA PRO A 235 -8.52 -21.21 0.66
C PRO A 235 -9.07 -20.15 -0.30
N ASP A 236 -9.15 -20.52 -1.59
CA ASP A 236 -9.75 -19.68 -2.62
C ASP A 236 -11.22 -19.37 -2.30
N GLN A 237 -11.55 -18.09 -2.29
CA GLN A 237 -12.93 -17.66 -2.16
C GLN A 237 -13.55 -17.62 -3.55
N VAL A 238 -14.51 -18.53 -3.83
CA VAL A 238 -15.32 -18.49 -5.05
C VAL A 238 -16.18 -17.23 -5.00
N LEU A 239 -15.67 -16.12 -5.52
CA LEU A 239 -16.51 -15.00 -5.89
C LEU A 239 -17.13 -15.31 -7.24
N GLN A 240 -18.46 -15.20 -7.32
CA GLN A 240 -19.12 -14.91 -8.58
C GLN A 240 -18.48 -13.63 -9.10
N THR A 241 -17.68 -13.75 -10.16
CA THR A 241 -17.13 -12.60 -10.88
C THR A 241 -18.31 -11.70 -11.22
N PRO A 242 -18.34 -10.43 -10.80
CA PRO A 242 -19.25 -9.49 -11.42
C PRO A 242 -18.91 -9.51 -12.91
N THR A 243 -19.92 -9.71 -13.76
CA THR A 243 -19.78 -9.64 -15.21
C THR A 243 -18.92 -8.44 -15.54
N SER A 244 -17.72 -8.67 -16.07
CA SER A 244 -16.81 -7.62 -16.47
C SER A 244 -17.51 -6.82 -17.57
N LEU A 245 -18.15 -5.72 -17.20
CA LEU A 245 -18.60 -4.73 -18.17
C LEU A 245 -17.33 -4.13 -18.76
N SER A 246 -17.05 -4.49 -20.01
CA SER A 246 -15.93 -3.92 -20.76
C SER A 246 -16.06 -2.39 -20.75
N PRO A 247 -14.99 -1.64 -20.45
CA PRO A 247 -15.01 -0.18 -20.46
C PRO A 247 -15.34 0.42 -21.83
N ASP A 248 -15.31 -0.40 -22.88
CA ASP A 248 -15.57 0.00 -24.26
C ASP A 248 -17.05 -0.01 -24.66
N VAL A 249 -17.98 -0.39 -23.78
CA VAL A 249 -19.42 -0.37 -24.08
C VAL A 249 -20.04 0.97 -23.63
N PRO A 250 -20.52 1.81 -24.56
CA PRO A 250 -21.19 3.06 -24.21
C PRO A 250 -22.43 2.78 -23.35
N LEU A 251 -22.64 3.61 -22.32
CA LEU A 251 -23.77 3.49 -21.38
C LEU A 251 -25.14 3.43 -22.10
N VAL A 252 -25.24 4.06 -23.27
CA VAL A 252 -26.43 4.07 -24.12
C VAL A 252 -26.75 2.69 -24.71
N GLU A 253 -25.76 1.86 -25.06
CA GLU A 253 -25.99 0.50 -25.56
C GLU A 253 -26.46 -0.45 -24.45
N LEU A 254 -25.96 -0.25 -23.22
CA LEU A 254 -26.38 -1.03 -22.05
C LEU A 254 -27.83 -0.74 -21.63
N LEU A 255 -28.29 0.49 -21.81
CA LEU A 255 -29.66 0.92 -21.47
C LEU A 255 -30.68 0.58 -22.57
N ASN A 256 -30.24 0.45 -23.82
CA ASN A 256 -31.08 0.09 -24.96
C ASN A 256 -31.12 -1.41 -25.25
N ALA A 257 -30.37 -2.24 -24.51
CA ALA A 257 -30.47 -3.68 -24.62
C ALA A 257 -31.88 -4.14 -24.23
N PRO A 258 -32.59 -4.91 -25.07
CA PRO A 258 -33.92 -5.39 -24.73
C PRO A 258 -33.85 -6.26 -23.47
N PRO A 259 -34.87 -6.20 -22.58
CA PRO A 259 -34.88 -7.01 -21.38
C PRO A 259 -34.82 -8.48 -21.79
N SER A 260 -33.73 -9.14 -21.41
CA SER A 260 -33.59 -10.58 -21.59
C SER A 260 -34.68 -11.23 -20.75
N THR A 261 -35.70 -11.77 -21.40
CA THR A 261 -36.67 -12.67 -20.79
C THR A 261 -35.93 -13.95 -20.41
N SER A 262 -35.29 -13.96 -19.24
CA SER A 262 -34.95 -15.22 -18.57
C SER A 262 -36.27 -15.88 -18.18
N GLY A 263 -36.70 -16.81 -19.04
CA GLY A 263 -37.83 -17.68 -18.82
C GLY A 263 -37.76 -18.37 -17.48
N LEU A 264 -38.94 -18.48 -16.87
CA LEU A 264 -39.24 -19.24 -15.67
C LEU A 264 -38.92 -20.72 -15.92
N SER A 265 -37.71 -21.17 -15.56
CA SER A 265 -37.36 -22.59 -15.55
C SER A 265 -37.48 -23.15 -14.14
N THR A 266 -38.14 -24.31 -14.06
CA THR A 266 -38.57 -25.06 -12.89
C THR A 266 -37.44 -25.40 -11.90
N PRO A 267 -37.76 -25.59 -10.59
CA PRO A 267 -36.76 -25.85 -9.58
C PRO A 267 -36.18 -27.26 -9.75
N VAL A 268 -34.94 -27.34 -10.25
CA VAL A 268 -34.14 -28.57 -10.20
C VAL A 268 -33.72 -28.79 -8.74
N PRO A 269 -33.88 -30.00 -8.16
CA PRO A 269 -33.41 -30.28 -6.82
C PRO A 269 -31.88 -30.09 -6.74
N PRO A 270 -31.34 -29.58 -5.61
CA PRO A 270 -29.92 -29.40 -5.48
C PRO A 270 -29.19 -30.75 -5.63
N PRO A 271 -28.09 -30.82 -6.40
CA PRO A 271 -27.30 -32.04 -6.50
C PRO A 271 -26.74 -32.40 -5.10
N PRO A 272 -26.51 -33.69 -4.83
CA PRO A 272 -25.98 -34.15 -3.55
C PRO A 272 -24.65 -33.47 -3.25
N ARG A 273 -24.46 -33.06 -1.98
CA ARG A 273 -23.33 -32.28 -1.46
C ARG A 273 -21.98 -32.84 -1.94
N ALA A 274 -21.41 -32.21 -2.98
CA ALA A 274 -19.98 -32.25 -3.22
C ALA A 274 -19.26 -31.49 -2.09
N GLY A 275 -18.15 -32.02 -1.61
CA GLY A 275 -17.41 -31.53 -0.43
C GLY A 275 -17.22 -30.02 -0.46
N THR A 276 -17.75 -29.34 0.56
CA THR A 276 -17.68 -27.88 0.67
C THR A 276 -16.23 -27.47 0.86
N ALA A 277 -15.70 -26.64 -0.05
CA ALA A 277 -14.36 -26.08 0.10
C ALA A 277 -14.20 -25.44 1.51
N PRO A 278 -13.10 -25.69 2.23
CA PRO A 278 -12.94 -25.24 3.60
C PRO A 278 -12.94 -23.71 3.67
N THR A 279 -13.79 -23.14 4.52
CA THR A 279 -13.85 -21.69 4.72
C THR A 279 -12.57 -21.16 5.38
N ILE A 280 -12.28 -19.86 5.23
CA ILE A 280 -11.14 -19.23 5.92
C ILE A 280 -11.22 -19.40 7.44
N TYR A 281 -12.41 -19.41 8.03
CA TYR A 281 -12.59 -19.64 9.46
C TYR A 281 -12.23 -21.07 9.87
N ALA A 282 -12.56 -22.06 9.03
CA ALA A 282 -12.14 -23.43 9.23
C ALA A 282 -10.62 -23.59 9.09
N HIS A 283 -10.00 -22.88 8.15
CA HIS A 283 -8.54 -22.82 8.04
C HIS A 283 -7.90 -22.22 9.31
N VAL A 284 -8.35 -21.04 9.76
CA VAL A 284 -7.85 -20.40 11.00
C VAL A 284 -7.99 -21.33 12.21
N ASN A 285 -9.14 -21.98 12.39
CA ASN A 285 -9.33 -22.89 13.51
C ASN A 285 -8.40 -24.10 13.44
N ARG A 286 -8.15 -24.68 12.25
CA ARG A 286 -7.16 -25.76 12.09
C ARG A 286 -5.75 -25.31 12.48
N VAL A 287 -5.36 -24.09 12.10
CA VAL A 287 -4.07 -23.50 12.51
C VAL A 287 -4.01 -23.37 14.04
N LEU A 288 -5.07 -22.88 14.67
CA LEU A 288 -5.13 -22.74 16.13
C LEU A 288 -5.10 -24.09 16.86
N ASP A 289 -5.83 -25.09 16.37
CA ASP A 289 -5.84 -26.44 16.96
C ASP A 289 -4.45 -27.09 16.91
N ARG A 290 -3.67 -26.79 15.87
CA ARG A 290 -2.28 -27.25 15.71
C ARG A 290 -1.30 -26.47 16.58
N VAL A 291 -1.39 -25.14 16.57
CA VAL A 291 -0.35 -24.25 17.12
C VAL A 291 -0.56 -24.00 18.62
N CYS A 292 -1.79 -23.82 19.10
CA CYS A 292 -2.04 -23.45 20.50
C CYS A 292 -1.51 -24.49 21.51
N PRO A 293 -1.78 -25.82 21.35
CA PRO A 293 -1.28 -26.81 22.28
C PRO A 293 0.25 -26.88 22.29
N ALA A 294 0.86 -26.85 21.10
CA ALA A 294 2.31 -26.94 20.94
C ALA A 294 3.04 -25.70 21.45
N ALA A 295 2.41 -24.52 21.38
CA ALA A 295 2.92 -23.26 21.91
C ALA A 295 2.66 -23.07 23.42
N GLY A 296 1.98 -24.00 24.10
CA GLY A 296 1.63 -23.87 25.52
C GLY A 296 0.60 -22.76 25.79
N VAL A 297 -0.35 -22.57 24.87
CA VAL A 297 -1.52 -21.70 25.05
C VAL A 297 -2.66 -22.53 25.64
N SER A 298 -2.97 -22.30 26.91
CA SER A 298 -4.00 -23.06 27.63
C SER A 298 -5.44 -22.66 27.25
N ALA A 299 -5.63 -21.47 26.67
CA ALA A 299 -6.94 -21.01 26.25
C ALA A 299 -7.38 -21.73 24.97
N ALA A 300 -8.62 -22.22 24.95
CA ALA A 300 -9.25 -22.81 23.76
C ALA A 300 -9.60 -21.70 22.74
N LEU A 301 -8.58 -21.19 22.04
CA LEU A 301 -8.74 -20.10 21.09
C LEU A 301 -9.47 -20.57 19.84
N THR A 302 -10.28 -19.69 19.27
CA THR A 302 -10.93 -19.86 17.96
C THR A 302 -10.70 -18.62 17.11
N SER A 303 -11.07 -18.64 15.84
CA SER A 303 -11.07 -17.45 14.98
C SER A 303 -11.79 -16.23 15.61
N HIS A 304 -12.82 -16.45 16.44
CA HIS A 304 -13.52 -15.38 17.16
C HIS A 304 -12.74 -14.79 18.36
N SER A 305 -11.71 -15.49 18.85
CA SER A 305 -10.87 -15.05 19.98
C SER A 305 -10.07 -13.78 19.67
N PHE A 306 -9.60 -13.60 18.43
CA PHE A 306 -8.81 -12.43 18.00
C PHE A 306 -9.64 -11.14 18.00
N ARG A 307 -10.93 -11.25 17.65
CA ARG A 307 -11.86 -10.12 17.71
C ARG A 307 -11.99 -9.56 19.10
N ARG A 308 -12.09 -10.45 20.10
CA ARG A 308 -12.14 -10.04 21.50
C ARG A 308 -10.77 -9.59 22.00
N GLY A 309 -9.73 -10.33 21.66
CA GLY A 309 -8.35 -10.11 22.07
C GLY A 309 -7.83 -8.72 21.74
N GLY A 310 -7.68 -8.42 20.44
CA GLY A 310 -7.13 -7.14 20.00
C GLY A 310 -7.98 -5.96 20.45
N ALA A 311 -9.31 -6.10 20.45
CA ALA A 311 -10.21 -5.03 20.90
C ALA A 311 -10.13 -4.79 22.42
N GLN A 312 -10.06 -5.84 23.23
CA GLN A 312 -9.88 -5.71 24.68
C GLN A 312 -8.50 -5.13 25.02
N HIS A 313 -7.46 -5.52 24.28
CA HIS A 313 -6.12 -4.95 24.42
C HIS A 313 -6.10 -3.45 24.11
N ALA A 314 -6.71 -3.03 23.00
CA ALA A 314 -6.83 -1.62 22.66
C ALA A 314 -7.65 -0.84 23.70
N ASN A 315 -8.76 -1.43 24.17
CA ASN A 315 -9.62 -0.84 25.20
C ASN A 315 -8.96 -0.77 26.58
N GLY A 316 -7.89 -1.51 26.82
CA GLY A 316 -7.09 -1.42 28.04
C GLY A 316 -6.27 -0.12 28.13
N CYS A 317 -6.18 0.65 27.04
CA CYS A 317 -5.49 1.95 27.05
C CYS A 317 -6.47 3.09 27.38
N GLU A 318 -6.18 3.84 28.45
CA GLU A 318 -7.03 4.95 28.95
C GLU A 318 -7.35 6.02 27.90
N LYS A 319 -6.43 6.25 26.95
CA LYS A 319 -6.58 7.25 25.89
C LYS A 319 -7.34 6.73 24.67
N MET A 320 -7.81 5.49 24.69
CA MET A 320 -8.52 4.86 23.59
C MET A 320 -10.03 4.95 23.79
N THR A 321 -10.75 5.41 22.78
CA THR A 321 -12.22 5.44 22.85
C THR A 321 -12.80 4.15 22.26
N ALA A 322 -13.91 3.69 22.84
CA ALA A 322 -14.66 2.55 22.29
C ALA A 322 -15.09 2.81 20.84
N ARG A 323 -15.39 4.08 20.49
CA ARG A 323 -15.75 4.50 19.13
C ARG A 323 -14.65 4.18 18.12
N TRP A 324 -13.42 4.61 18.37
CA TRP A 324 -12.30 4.34 17.44
C TRP A 324 -12.06 2.84 17.24
N ILE A 325 -12.20 2.05 18.30
CA ILE A 325 -12.07 0.58 18.24
C ILE A 325 -13.20 -0.03 17.40
N PHE A 326 -14.43 0.44 17.57
CA PHE A 326 -15.58 -0.01 16.78
C PHE A 326 -15.45 0.37 15.31
N ASP A 327 -14.94 1.57 15.03
CA ASP A 327 -14.70 2.08 13.67
C ASP A 327 -13.58 1.30 12.99
N ARG A 328 -12.45 1.04 13.66
CA ARG A 328 -11.39 0.15 13.14
C ARG A 328 -11.91 -1.27 12.93
N GLY A 329 -12.78 -1.76 13.81
CA GLY A 329 -13.45 -3.06 13.67
C GLY A 329 -14.55 -3.09 12.61
N SER A 330 -14.95 -1.93 12.08
CA SER A 330 -16.11 -1.75 11.19
C SER A 330 -17.38 -2.42 11.74
N TRP A 331 -17.60 -2.28 13.06
CA TRP A 331 -18.75 -2.84 13.76
C TRP A 331 -19.94 -1.88 13.64
N ASN A 332 -20.94 -2.29 12.88
CA ASN A 332 -22.17 -1.52 12.72
C ASN A 332 -23.01 -1.63 14.01
N LEU A 333 -23.18 -0.52 14.73
CA LEU A 333 -23.95 -0.48 15.98
C LEU A 333 -25.41 0.00 15.79
N SER A 334 -25.76 0.64 14.67
CA SER A 334 -27.13 0.74 14.16
C SER A 334 -27.14 1.39 12.77
N THR A 335 -28.08 0.99 11.91
CA THR A 335 -28.21 1.47 10.51
C THR A 335 -28.48 2.96 10.36
N THR A 336 -28.74 3.68 11.46
CA THR A 336 -28.97 5.14 11.50
C THR A 336 -27.66 5.93 11.69
N ASN A 337 -26.59 5.30 12.18
CA ASN A 337 -25.26 5.91 12.24
C ASN A 337 -24.57 6.04 10.87
N LYS A 338 -25.13 5.47 9.79
CA LYS A 338 -24.56 5.64 8.44
C LYS A 338 -24.51 7.10 7.97
N GLY A 339 -25.37 7.98 8.49
CA GLY A 339 -25.40 9.40 8.15
C GLY A 339 -24.40 10.28 8.92
N PHE A 340 -23.95 9.85 10.10
CA PHE A 340 -22.97 10.57 10.92
C PHE A 340 -21.60 9.86 10.99
N ASN A 341 -21.49 8.65 10.43
CA ASN A 341 -20.23 7.92 10.23
C ASN A 341 -19.48 8.33 8.95
N TYR A 342 -19.90 9.42 8.27
CA TYR A 342 -19.14 9.99 7.15
C TYR A 342 -17.84 10.68 7.57
N ILE A 343 -17.61 10.83 8.88
CA ILE A 343 -16.27 11.08 9.40
C ILE A 343 -15.66 9.70 9.62
N PHE A 344 -15.02 9.17 8.57
CA PHE A 344 -14.13 8.02 8.66
C PHE A 344 -13.23 8.15 9.89
N ASN A 345 -12.79 7.02 10.49
CA ASN A 345 -11.61 7.03 11.35
C ASN A 345 -10.55 7.89 10.64
N THR A 346 -10.18 9.01 11.23
CA THR A 346 -9.08 9.80 10.69
C THR A 346 -7.84 8.90 10.71
N SER A 347 -6.93 9.06 9.75
CA SER A 347 -5.65 8.31 9.75
C SER A 347 -4.98 8.36 11.13
N ARG A 348 -5.12 9.50 11.83
CA ARG A 348 -4.68 9.70 13.20
C ARG A 348 -5.25 8.70 14.22
N GLU A 349 -6.56 8.47 14.24
CA GLU A 349 -7.20 7.55 15.20
C GLU A 349 -6.80 6.10 14.91
N ASP A 350 -6.73 5.73 13.64
CA ASP A 350 -6.24 4.42 13.23
C ASP A 350 -4.76 4.21 13.60
N HIS A 351 -3.92 5.24 13.44
CA HIS A 351 -2.52 5.21 13.85
C HIS A 351 -2.39 4.97 15.36
N MET A 352 -3.21 5.64 16.17
CA MET A 352 -3.21 5.46 17.62
C MET A 352 -3.54 4.02 18.02
N ILE A 353 -4.57 3.43 17.40
CA ILE A 353 -4.93 2.02 17.68
C ILE A 353 -3.82 1.08 17.24
N ALA A 354 -3.30 1.25 16.03
CA ALA A 354 -2.24 0.41 15.50
C ALA A 354 -1.00 0.43 16.42
N LYS A 355 -0.60 1.61 16.91
CA LYS A 355 0.50 1.76 17.89
C LYS A 355 0.22 1.01 19.20
N VAL A 356 -0.98 1.10 19.75
CA VAL A 356 -1.35 0.36 20.98
C VAL A 356 -1.32 -1.15 20.77
N LEU A 357 -1.79 -1.62 19.61
CA LEU A 357 -1.73 -3.04 19.26
C LEU A 357 -0.29 -3.55 19.07
N SER A 358 0.61 -2.65 18.65
CA SER A 358 2.06 -2.85 18.51
C SER A 358 2.85 -2.62 19.80
N GLY A 359 2.19 -2.41 20.95
CA GLY A 359 2.84 -2.28 22.26
C GLY A 359 3.31 -0.88 22.63
N TYR A 360 2.93 0.16 21.89
CA TYR A 360 3.31 1.55 22.15
C TYR A 360 2.18 2.37 22.78
N LYS A 361 2.55 3.53 23.32
CA LYS A 361 1.58 4.56 23.69
C LYS A 361 0.93 5.15 22.43
N PRO A 362 -0.35 5.58 22.46
CA PRO A 362 -1.05 6.13 21.29
C PRO A 362 -0.32 7.29 20.60
N SER A 363 0.32 8.15 21.39
CA SER A 363 1.05 9.33 20.91
C SER A 363 2.53 9.08 20.64
N ALA A 364 3.01 7.83 20.70
CA ALA A 364 4.42 7.52 20.46
C ALA A 364 4.81 7.88 19.02
N ALA A 365 5.98 8.49 18.84
CA ALA A 365 6.63 8.59 17.55
C ALA A 365 7.23 7.21 17.23
N VAL A 366 6.68 6.54 16.21
CA VAL A 366 7.14 5.24 15.75
C VAL A 366 7.44 5.39 14.27
N HIS A 367 8.69 5.15 13.89
CA HIS A 367 9.16 5.29 12.52
C HIS A 367 9.35 3.91 11.90
N LEU A 368 9.07 3.80 10.60
CA LEU A 368 9.47 2.63 9.83
C LEU A 368 10.99 2.58 9.75
N GLN A 369 11.52 1.37 9.73
CA GLN A 369 12.93 1.15 9.48
C GLN A 369 13.20 1.40 8.01
N ASP A 370 14.23 2.17 7.71
CA ASP A 370 14.71 2.38 6.36
C ASP A 370 16.13 1.81 6.19
N LEU A 371 16.59 1.81 4.94
CA LEU A 371 17.93 1.35 4.58
C LEU A 371 18.92 2.52 4.43
N SER A 372 18.49 3.77 4.69
CA SER A 372 19.24 4.98 4.36
C SER A 372 20.51 5.17 5.19
N SER A 373 20.61 4.50 6.34
CA SER A 373 21.77 4.55 7.22
C SER A 373 22.99 3.76 6.72
N PHE A 374 22.81 2.90 5.72
CA PHE A 374 23.90 2.09 5.16
C PHE A 374 24.69 2.87 4.10
N ASP A 375 25.99 2.56 3.98
CA ASP A 375 26.84 3.11 2.92
C ASP A 375 26.44 2.56 1.54
N ALA A 376 26.97 3.18 0.48
CA ALA A 376 26.59 2.86 -0.90
C ALA A 376 26.90 1.40 -1.30
N ASP A 377 28.02 0.84 -0.82
CA ASP A 377 28.45 -0.52 -1.18
C ASP A 377 27.58 -1.56 -0.45
N THR A 378 27.26 -1.29 0.81
CA THR A 378 26.30 -2.09 1.58
C THR A 378 24.89 -2.02 0.97
N LEU A 379 24.43 -0.84 0.56
CA LEU A 379 23.14 -0.66 -0.12
C LEU A 379 23.06 -1.43 -1.44
N ASP A 380 24.12 -1.46 -2.22
CA ASP A 380 24.18 -2.24 -3.46
C ASP A 380 24.14 -3.75 -3.18
N SER A 381 24.81 -4.20 -2.13
CA SER A 381 24.74 -5.58 -1.65
C SER A 381 23.34 -5.96 -1.17
N ILE A 382 22.69 -5.10 -0.38
CA ILE A 382 21.31 -5.27 0.07
C ILE A 382 20.36 -5.27 -1.14
N ALA A 383 20.60 -4.44 -2.15
CA ALA A 383 19.77 -4.41 -3.35
C ALA A 383 19.87 -5.72 -4.15
N ARG A 384 21.06 -6.30 -4.30
CA ARG A 384 21.24 -7.63 -4.91
C ARG A 384 20.50 -8.71 -4.11
N PHE A 385 20.72 -8.74 -2.79
CA PHE A 385 20.05 -9.66 -1.88
C PHE A 385 18.52 -9.57 -1.99
N GLN A 386 17.97 -8.36 -1.94
CA GLN A 386 16.53 -8.12 -2.00
C GLN A 386 15.92 -8.61 -3.33
N ARG A 387 16.64 -8.46 -4.46
CA ARG A 387 16.18 -8.95 -5.77
C ARG A 387 16.03 -10.46 -5.79
N VAL A 388 16.96 -11.20 -5.17
CA VAL A 388 16.89 -12.66 -5.10
C VAL A 388 15.80 -13.10 -4.12
N LEU A 389 15.72 -12.44 -2.96
CA LEU A 389 14.77 -12.79 -1.92
C LEU A 389 13.31 -12.59 -2.36
N PHE A 390 13.01 -11.43 -2.94
CA PHE A 390 11.65 -11.03 -3.35
C PHE A 390 11.44 -11.09 -4.87
N ALA A 391 12.13 -12.00 -5.55
CA ALA A 391 12.02 -12.18 -7.01
C ALA A 391 10.56 -12.39 -7.47
N ALA A 392 9.74 -13.05 -6.63
CA ALA A 392 8.31 -13.28 -6.90
C ALA A 392 7.39 -12.09 -6.59
N CYS A 393 7.96 -10.91 -6.29
CA CYS A 393 7.21 -9.74 -5.82
C CYS A 393 7.61 -8.43 -6.52
N TYR A 394 8.49 -8.43 -7.52
CA TYR A 394 9.01 -7.20 -8.13
C TYR A 394 9.46 -7.39 -9.58
N GLN A 395 9.25 -6.36 -10.42
CA GLN A 395 9.60 -6.34 -11.85
C GLN A 395 8.98 -7.46 -12.69
N LEU A 396 7.81 -7.95 -12.27
CA LEU A 396 7.03 -8.92 -13.03
C LEU A 396 6.15 -8.21 -14.05
N GLU A 397 5.91 -8.86 -15.20
CA GLU A 397 5.04 -8.31 -16.26
C GLU A 397 3.62 -8.03 -15.77
N THR A 398 3.11 -8.91 -14.90
CA THR A 398 1.78 -8.75 -14.31
C THR A 398 1.85 -7.94 -13.02
N GLU A 399 1.30 -6.72 -13.04
CA GLU A 399 1.29 -5.82 -11.88
C GLU A 399 0.67 -6.42 -10.61
N ALA A 400 -0.26 -7.37 -10.75
CA ALA A 400 -0.93 -8.01 -9.62
C ALA A 400 0.02 -8.77 -8.67
N PHE A 401 1.21 -9.15 -9.14
CA PHE A 401 2.23 -9.83 -8.35
C PHE A 401 3.24 -8.87 -7.72
N ASN A 402 3.28 -7.61 -8.15
CA ASN A 402 4.30 -6.66 -7.75
C ASN A 402 3.95 -5.95 -6.44
N ILE A 403 4.98 -5.71 -5.63
CA ILE A 403 4.98 -4.90 -4.41
C ILE A 403 5.81 -3.63 -4.68
N ASN A 404 5.37 -2.51 -4.11
CA ASN A 404 6.09 -1.25 -4.22
C ASN A 404 7.52 -1.37 -3.65
N ARG A 405 8.51 -0.77 -4.34
CA ARG A 405 9.92 -0.85 -3.92
C ARG A 405 10.15 -0.34 -2.49
N LYS A 406 9.49 0.75 -2.07
CA LYS A 406 9.62 1.30 -0.72
C LYS A 406 9.12 0.30 0.34
N VAL A 407 8.05 -0.44 0.04
CA VAL A 407 7.55 -1.52 0.91
C VAL A 407 8.61 -2.61 1.05
N LEU A 408 9.21 -3.05 -0.05
CA LEU A 408 10.27 -4.06 -0.03
C LEU A 408 11.51 -3.60 0.74
N ASP A 409 11.89 -2.32 0.62
CA ASP A 409 12.99 -1.74 1.38
C ASP A 409 12.71 -1.77 2.90
N VAL A 410 11.50 -1.41 3.34
CA VAL A 410 11.10 -1.49 4.77
C VAL A 410 11.06 -2.95 5.26
N LEU A 411 10.51 -3.88 4.48
CA LEU A 411 10.47 -5.29 4.84
C LEU A 411 11.89 -5.89 4.91
N THR A 412 12.78 -5.46 4.02
CA THR A 412 14.20 -5.88 4.02
C THR A 412 14.92 -5.33 5.23
N ALA A 413 14.73 -4.05 5.57
CA ALA A 413 15.29 -3.46 6.79
C ALA A 413 14.86 -4.23 8.04
N CYS A 414 13.57 -4.59 8.11
CA CYS A 414 13.02 -5.39 9.20
C CYS A 414 13.67 -6.78 9.29
N LEU A 415 13.83 -7.49 8.17
CA LEU A 415 14.50 -8.80 8.14
C LEU A 415 15.97 -8.70 8.56
N VAL A 416 16.72 -7.72 8.05
CA VAL A 416 18.14 -7.52 8.39
C VAL A 416 18.30 -7.24 9.88
N ARG A 417 17.44 -6.39 10.45
CA ARG A 417 17.46 -6.07 11.89
C ARG A 417 17.19 -7.29 12.77
N HIS A 418 16.24 -8.14 12.39
CA HIS A 418 15.80 -9.27 13.21
C HIS A 418 16.46 -10.60 12.87
N TYR A 419 17.30 -10.65 11.82
CA TYR A 419 18.03 -11.86 11.41
C TYR A 419 18.84 -12.52 12.54
N PRO A 420 19.62 -11.80 13.37
CA PRO A 420 20.37 -12.44 14.45
C PRO A 420 19.46 -13.21 15.41
N VAL A 421 18.33 -12.61 15.79
CA VAL A 421 17.35 -13.22 16.70
C VAL A 421 16.68 -14.44 16.04
N LEU A 422 16.33 -14.35 14.76
CA LEU A 422 15.76 -15.50 14.02
C LEU A 422 16.75 -16.67 13.93
N LYS A 423 18.04 -16.36 13.73
CA LYS A 423 19.12 -17.35 13.67
C LYS A 423 19.35 -18.01 15.03
N ASP A 424 19.29 -17.24 16.11
CA ASP A 424 19.42 -17.76 17.48
C ASP A 424 18.24 -18.68 17.85
N LEU A 425 17.03 -18.36 17.38
CA LEU A 425 15.85 -19.21 17.59
C LEU A 425 15.97 -20.56 16.87
N ASN A 426 16.27 -20.52 15.57
CA ASN A 426 16.48 -21.75 14.80
C ASN A 426 17.33 -21.46 13.55
N PRO A 427 18.63 -21.80 13.57
CA PRO A 427 19.53 -21.53 12.45
C PRO A 427 19.25 -22.40 11.23
N LYS A 428 18.52 -23.51 11.39
CA LYS A 428 18.16 -24.43 10.30
C LYS A 428 16.74 -24.20 9.78
N SER A 429 16.06 -23.15 10.25
CA SER A 429 14.70 -22.86 9.83
C SER A 429 14.63 -22.52 8.32
N PRO A 430 13.50 -22.80 7.64
CA PRO A 430 13.37 -22.51 6.22
C PRO A 430 13.65 -21.06 5.86
N ALA A 431 13.19 -20.11 6.68
CA ALA A 431 13.45 -18.68 6.46
C ALA A 431 14.94 -18.33 6.63
N VAL A 432 15.63 -18.83 7.67
CA VAL A 432 17.07 -18.54 7.85
C VAL A 432 17.89 -19.14 6.71
N ASN A 433 17.62 -20.40 6.33
CA ASN A 433 18.27 -21.04 5.19
C ASN A 433 18.02 -20.24 3.89
N ARG A 434 16.78 -19.77 3.68
CA ARG A 434 16.42 -18.96 2.52
C ARG A 434 17.19 -17.64 2.49
N LEU A 435 17.24 -16.92 3.61
CA LEU A 435 17.98 -15.66 3.74
C LEU A 435 19.47 -15.87 3.44
N GLU A 436 20.11 -16.86 4.06
CA GLU A 436 21.54 -17.15 3.85
C GLU A 436 21.84 -17.60 2.41
N THR A 437 20.96 -18.41 1.82
CA THR A 437 21.07 -18.82 0.41
C THR A 437 20.97 -17.61 -0.51
N CYS A 438 20.03 -16.69 -0.26
CA CYS A 438 19.89 -15.46 -1.05
C CYS A 438 21.11 -14.55 -0.91
N VAL A 439 21.71 -14.45 0.28
CA VAL A 439 22.96 -13.70 0.49
C VAL A 439 24.11 -14.33 -0.30
N ALA A 440 24.26 -15.66 -0.24
CA ALA A 440 25.29 -16.37 -1.00
C ALA A 440 25.14 -16.16 -2.51
N HIS A 441 23.92 -16.19 -3.05
CA HIS A 441 23.66 -15.89 -4.46
C HIS A 441 23.94 -14.43 -4.81
N ALA A 442 23.58 -13.49 -3.93
CA ALA A 442 23.82 -12.06 -4.14
C ALA A 442 25.31 -11.67 -4.04
N GLY A 443 26.12 -12.48 -3.35
CA GLY A 443 27.57 -12.33 -3.26
C GLY A 443 28.34 -12.90 -4.44
N GLN A 444 27.71 -13.68 -5.33
CA GLN A 444 28.38 -14.15 -6.54
C GLN A 444 28.50 -13.03 -7.57
N PRO A 445 29.68 -12.80 -8.17
CA PRO A 445 29.83 -11.80 -9.23
C PRO A 445 28.95 -12.18 -10.40
N SER A 446 28.19 -11.21 -10.91
CA SER A 446 27.33 -11.42 -12.08
C SER A 446 28.18 -11.89 -13.28
N GLN A 447 27.57 -12.57 -14.24
CA GLN A 447 28.28 -12.99 -15.45
C GLN A 447 28.89 -11.78 -16.19
N GLU A 448 28.24 -10.62 -16.13
CA GLU A 448 28.76 -9.34 -16.63
C GLU A 448 29.97 -8.85 -15.82
N GLN A 449 29.95 -8.94 -14.48
CA GLN A 449 31.11 -8.60 -13.64
C GLN A 449 32.31 -9.51 -13.92
N LYS A 450 32.08 -10.81 -14.10
CA LYS A 450 33.15 -11.75 -14.52
C LYS A 450 33.74 -11.37 -15.88
N ILE A 451 32.91 -10.93 -16.82
CA ILE A 451 33.37 -10.44 -18.13
C ILE A 451 34.16 -9.14 -17.98
N ILE A 452 33.70 -8.20 -17.15
CA ILE A 452 34.40 -6.93 -16.90
C ILE A 452 35.74 -7.17 -16.21
N GLU A 453 35.80 -8.04 -15.21
CA GLU A 453 37.05 -8.41 -14.53
C GLU A 453 38.03 -9.12 -15.48
N HIS A 454 37.51 -10.03 -16.31
CA HIS A 454 38.31 -10.67 -17.36
C HIS A 454 38.85 -9.65 -18.37
N GLN A 455 38.01 -8.71 -18.84
CA GLN A 455 38.42 -7.64 -19.73
C GLN A 455 39.46 -6.72 -19.07
N ALA A 456 39.28 -6.37 -17.80
CA ALA A 456 40.25 -5.57 -17.05
C ALA A 456 41.60 -6.30 -16.91
N ALA A 457 41.58 -7.62 -16.68
CA ALA A 457 42.80 -8.44 -16.63
C ALA A 457 43.50 -8.50 -17.99
N VAL A 458 42.74 -8.65 -19.09
CA VAL A 458 43.28 -8.63 -20.46
C VAL A 458 43.89 -7.27 -20.80
N ILE A 459 43.22 -6.16 -20.45
CA ILE A 459 43.75 -4.80 -20.63
C ILE A 459 45.07 -4.63 -19.87
N LYS A 460 45.14 -5.07 -18.62
CA LYS A 460 46.37 -5.01 -17.82
C LYS A 460 47.51 -5.79 -18.49
N HIS A 461 47.23 -6.99 -19.00
CA HIS A 461 48.21 -7.79 -19.73
C HIS A 461 48.69 -7.12 -21.03
N LEU A 462 47.78 -6.50 -21.79
CA LEU A 462 48.12 -5.75 -23.01
C LEU A 462 49.00 -4.54 -22.72
N ILE A 463 48.72 -3.81 -21.64
CA ILE A 463 49.56 -2.67 -21.18
C ILE A 463 50.97 -3.16 -20.82
N GLU A 464 51.08 -4.27 -20.09
CA GLU A 464 52.37 -4.88 -19.73
C GLU A 464 53.18 -5.28 -20.99
N ASN A 465 52.49 -5.82 -21.99
CA ASN A 465 53.12 -6.28 -23.23
C ASN A 465 53.55 -5.09 -24.11
N SER A 466 52.75 -4.02 -24.20
CA SER A 466 53.12 -2.77 -24.87
C SER A 466 54.39 -2.19 -24.26
N LYS A 467 54.47 -2.10 -22.93
CA LYS A 467 55.68 -1.62 -22.23
C LYS A 467 56.93 -2.44 -22.57
N ARG A 468 56.80 -3.77 -22.71
CA ARG A 468 57.91 -4.63 -23.13
C ARG A 468 58.30 -4.43 -24.60
N GLN A 469 57.34 -4.14 -25.46
CA GLN A 469 57.61 -3.82 -26.87
C GLN A 469 58.31 -2.47 -27.01
N ASP A 470 57.86 -1.45 -26.27
CA ASP A 470 58.50 -0.13 -26.24
C ASP A 470 59.96 -0.25 -25.77
N ALA A 471 60.22 -0.97 -24.68
CA ALA A 471 61.59 -1.22 -24.21
C ALA A 471 62.47 -1.97 -25.22
N ARG A 472 61.89 -2.87 -26.04
CA ARG A 472 62.60 -3.54 -27.13
C ARG A 472 62.87 -2.61 -28.30
N MET A 473 61.96 -1.68 -28.58
CA MET A 473 62.10 -0.67 -29.62
C MET A 473 63.22 0.31 -29.27
N ASP A 474 63.24 0.81 -28.03
CA ASP A 474 64.31 1.70 -27.52
C ASP A 474 65.70 1.04 -27.62
N MET A 475 65.81 -0.25 -27.30
CA MET A 475 67.05 -1.01 -27.46
C MET A 475 67.47 -1.21 -28.92
N LEU A 476 66.52 -1.30 -29.85
CA LEU A 476 66.79 -1.40 -31.28
C LEU A 476 67.21 -0.05 -31.85
N GLU A 477 66.54 1.03 -31.47
CA GLU A 477 66.91 2.41 -31.84
C GLU A 477 68.30 2.76 -31.30
N ALA A 478 68.64 2.36 -30.08
CA ALA A 478 69.97 2.54 -29.51
C ALA A 478 71.06 1.76 -30.27
N LYS A 479 70.73 0.62 -30.89
CA LYS A 479 71.64 -0.16 -31.75
C LYS A 479 71.76 0.39 -33.17
N ILE A 480 70.72 1.07 -33.66
CA ILE A 480 70.71 1.74 -34.97
C ILE A 480 71.47 3.08 -34.90
N ASN A 481 71.46 3.74 -33.75
CA ASN A 481 72.03 5.08 -33.54
C ASN A 481 73.51 5.12 -33.08
N GLY A 482 74.31 4.06 -33.25
CA GLY A 482 75.77 4.20 -33.10
C GLY A 482 76.55 3.19 -33.94
N ASP A 483 77.55 3.53 -34.78
CA ASP A 483 78.20 4.77 -35.31
C ASP A 483 79.19 4.25 -36.43
N PRO A 484 79.86 5.02 -37.34
CA PRO A 484 80.35 6.41 -37.17
C PRO A 484 80.34 7.38 -38.40
N ILE A 485 80.32 8.69 -38.07
CA ILE A 485 80.89 9.88 -38.79
C ILE A 485 80.11 10.51 -39.98
N ALA A 486 79.49 11.68 -39.74
CA ALA A 486 79.99 12.99 -40.19
C ALA A 486 79.22 14.18 -39.57
N ALA A 487 80.00 15.10 -39.00
CA ALA A 487 79.77 16.51 -38.66
C ALA A 487 78.65 17.21 -39.47
N THR A 488 77.77 18.07 -38.93
CA THR A 488 77.94 19.38 -38.26
C THR A 488 76.51 19.84 -37.88
N HIS A 489 76.14 20.28 -36.68
CA HIS A 489 76.54 21.51 -35.99
C HIS A 489 76.08 21.47 -34.53
N LYS A 490 76.93 22.02 -33.66
CA LYS A 490 76.78 22.17 -32.22
C LYS A 490 76.34 23.62 -31.90
N ARG A 491 75.25 23.79 -31.13
CA ARG A 491 75.02 24.82 -30.08
C ARG A 491 73.58 24.64 -29.55
N ASN A 492 73.32 24.45 -28.25
CA ASN A 492 74.17 24.50 -27.07
C ASN A 492 73.54 23.73 -25.89
N ARG A 493 74.39 23.03 -25.11
CA ARG A 493 74.17 22.60 -23.71
C ARG A 493 74.19 23.85 -22.81
N GLN A 494 73.22 24.01 -21.90
CA GLN A 494 73.27 23.72 -20.45
C GLN A 494 74.32 24.54 -19.66
N ASP A 495 73.82 25.33 -18.70
CA ASP A 495 74.24 25.50 -17.29
C ASP A 495 73.25 26.54 -16.69
N GLU A 496 72.30 26.16 -15.82
CA GLU A 496 72.38 25.83 -14.38
C GLU A 496 72.41 27.07 -13.45
N ASP A 497 71.47 27.02 -12.49
CA ASP A 497 71.37 27.68 -11.19
C ASP A 497 71.28 29.22 -11.06
N ALA A 498 70.10 29.73 -10.69
CA ALA A 498 69.68 29.84 -9.28
C ALA A 498 68.46 30.77 -9.10
N ALA A 499 67.54 30.33 -8.24
CA ALA A 499 66.61 31.11 -7.40
C ALA A 499 65.49 31.99 -8.02
N ASP A 500 64.28 31.64 -7.56
CA ASP A 500 63.02 32.40 -7.48
C ASP A 500 62.16 32.56 -8.75
N VAL A 501 60.99 31.90 -8.78
CA VAL A 501 59.65 32.51 -8.78
C VAL A 501 58.57 31.43 -8.94
N SER A 502 57.55 31.56 -8.10
CA SER A 502 56.31 30.80 -7.90
C SER A 502 55.41 30.46 -9.12
N GLU A 503 54.65 29.36 -8.94
CA GLU A 503 53.60 28.67 -9.75
C GLU A 503 52.77 29.45 -10.80
N PRO A 504 52.26 28.73 -11.83
CA PRO A 504 50.81 28.49 -11.85
C PRO A 504 50.39 27.03 -12.11
N LYS A 505 49.39 26.60 -11.32
CA LYS A 505 48.76 25.28 -11.27
C LYS A 505 48.26 24.74 -12.63
N LYS A 506 48.57 23.48 -12.94
CA LYS A 506 48.03 22.72 -14.08
C LYS A 506 46.52 22.45 -13.89
N LYS A 507 45.70 23.02 -14.79
CA LYS A 507 44.26 22.74 -14.95
C LYS A 507 44.03 21.32 -15.48
N GLN A 508 43.07 20.62 -14.88
CA GLN A 508 42.53 19.33 -15.34
C GLN A 508 42.04 19.39 -16.80
N ARG A 509 42.33 18.34 -17.58
CA ARG A 509 41.81 18.08 -18.93
C ARG A 509 40.28 17.94 -18.89
N ARG A 510 39.56 18.81 -19.59
CA ARG A 510 38.10 18.78 -19.80
C ARG A 510 37.78 17.76 -20.91
N GLY A 511 36.94 16.76 -20.63
CA GLY A 511 36.43 15.84 -21.66
C GLY A 511 35.58 16.56 -22.72
N SER A 512 35.59 16.04 -23.95
CA SER A 512 34.81 16.55 -25.09
C SER A 512 33.34 16.77 -24.74
N ALA A 513 32.78 17.93 -25.09
CA ALA A 513 31.39 18.27 -24.80
C ALA A 513 30.44 17.46 -25.71
N THR A 514 29.55 16.66 -25.14
CA THR A 514 28.46 16.03 -25.88
C THR A 514 27.49 17.09 -26.40
N HIS A 515 27.21 17.06 -27.70
CA HIS A 515 26.18 17.86 -28.35
C HIS A 515 24.78 17.38 -27.93
N LEU A 516 23.80 18.28 -27.92
CA LEU A 516 22.43 17.98 -27.47
C LEU A 516 21.73 17.02 -28.45
N HIS A 517 21.88 17.26 -29.76
CA HIS A 517 21.34 16.40 -30.81
C HIS A 517 21.92 14.99 -30.77
N ALA A 518 23.14 14.81 -30.27
CA ALA A 518 23.70 13.48 -30.04
C ALA A 518 22.93 12.73 -28.94
N THR A 519 22.53 13.43 -27.86
CA THR A 519 21.69 12.85 -26.79
C THR A 519 20.28 12.51 -27.30
N TRP A 520 19.71 13.40 -28.13
CA TRP A 520 18.44 13.16 -28.82
C TRP A 520 18.50 11.95 -29.76
N PHE A 521 19.56 11.87 -30.57
CA PHE A 521 19.76 10.76 -31.50
C PHE A 521 19.92 9.43 -30.76
N THR A 522 20.71 9.39 -29.69
CA THR A 522 20.82 8.18 -28.84
C THR A 522 19.50 7.78 -28.18
N TRP A 523 18.62 8.75 -27.89
CA TRP A 523 17.32 8.49 -27.27
C TRP A 523 16.34 7.81 -28.23
N TYR A 524 16.39 8.13 -29.52
CA TYR A 524 15.42 7.68 -30.52
C TYR A 524 15.96 6.61 -31.48
N ALA A 525 17.22 6.68 -31.93
CA ALA A 525 17.75 5.87 -33.03
C ALA A 525 18.42 4.55 -32.58
N GLN A 526 18.69 4.38 -31.29
CA GLN A 526 19.22 3.13 -30.75
C GLN A 526 18.06 2.23 -30.28
N GLU A 527 18.04 0.99 -30.76
CA GLU A 527 16.95 0.01 -30.55
C GLU A 527 16.47 -0.06 -29.08
N PRO A 528 15.15 -0.17 -28.84
CA PRO A 528 14.56 -0.01 -27.52
C PRO A 528 14.70 -1.28 -26.68
N ARG A 529 15.91 -1.52 -26.14
CA ARG A 529 16.11 -2.26 -24.88
C ARG A 529 16.74 -1.37 -23.83
N TRP A 530 16.12 -0.22 -23.56
CA TRP A 530 16.18 0.50 -22.27
C TRP A 530 17.58 0.58 -21.62
N TYR A 531 18.62 0.75 -22.44
CA TYR A 531 20.03 0.93 -22.05
C TYR A 531 20.47 0.04 -20.88
N ALA A 532 20.51 -1.28 -21.02
CA ALA A 532 21.21 -2.12 -20.03
C ALA A 532 22.70 -1.74 -19.98
N GLY A 533 23.16 -1.06 -18.90
CA GLY A 533 24.59 -0.76 -18.67
C GLY A 533 24.93 0.65 -18.17
N GLU A 534 24.11 1.67 -18.46
CA GLU A 534 24.45 3.07 -18.10
C GLU A 534 23.90 3.48 -16.71
N PRO A 535 24.62 4.27 -15.88
CA PRO A 535 24.17 4.68 -14.55
C PRO A 535 22.80 5.39 -14.57
N LYS A 536 21.91 5.04 -13.62
CA LYS A 536 20.53 5.60 -13.54
C LYS A 536 20.48 7.13 -13.60
N GLN A 537 21.49 7.80 -13.03
CA GLN A 537 21.59 9.25 -13.02
C GLN A 537 21.80 9.85 -14.43
N GLN A 538 22.56 9.18 -15.29
CA GLN A 538 22.83 9.63 -16.66
C GLN A 538 21.58 9.47 -17.54
N ARG A 539 20.81 8.40 -17.34
CA ARG A 539 19.52 8.18 -18.01
C ARG A 539 18.46 9.20 -17.62
N SER A 540 18.36 9.53 -16.34
CA SER A 540 17.44 10.57 -15.86
C SER A 540 17.78 11.94 -16.45
N LYS A 541 19.08 12.28 -16.51
CA LYS A 541 19.55 13.53 -17.14
C LYS A 541 19.29 13.57 -18.65
N ALA A 542 19.53 12.46 -19.36
CA ALA A 542 19.24 12.37 -20.79
C ALA A 542 17.74 12.48 -21.08
N LYS A 543 16.89 11.77 -20.32
CA LYS A 543 15.42 11.87 -20.41
C LYS A 543 14.95 13.31 -20.21
N LEU A 544 15.46 13.98 -19.17
CA LEU A 544 15.06 15.33 -18.86
C LEU A 544 15.54 16.34 -19.92
N LEU A 545 16.76 16.18 -20.43
CA LEU A 545 17.28 17.00 -21.52
C LEU A 545 16.45 16.85 -22.80
N VAL A 546 16.12 15.62 -23.19
CA VAL A 546 15.26 15.36 -24.35
C VAL A 546 13.87 15.95 -24.16
N ALA A 547 13.29 15.83 -22.95
CA ALA A 547 12.00 16.46 -22.63
C ALA A 547 12.06 17.99 -22.79
N PHE A 548 13.12 18.65 -22.33
CA PHE A 548 13.29 20.08 -22.57
C PHE A 548 13.46 20.42 -24.06
N MET A 549 14.25 19.62 -24.80
CA MET A 549 14.46 19.83 -26.23
C MET A 549 13.14 19.79 -27.03
N LYS A 550 12.21 18.89 -26.66
CA LYS A 550 10.87 18.82 -27.29
C LYS A 550 10.08 20.12 -27.21
N LEU A 551 10.22 20.88 -26.13
CA LEU A 551 9.49 22.16 -25.95
C LEU A 551 9.84 23.21 -27.00
N PHE A 552 11.04 23.13 -27.58
CA PHE A 552 11.56 24.09 -28.55
C PHE A 552 11.18 23.77 -30.00
N LEU A 553 10.55 22.63 -30.25
CA LEU A 553 9.95 22.27 -31.53
C LEU A 553 8.52 22.85 -31.61
N LYS A 554 8.41 24.09 -32.10
CA LYS A 554 7.15 24.86 -32.09
C LYS A 554 6.04 24.23 -32.93
N ASP A 555 6.41 23.54 -34.02
CA ASP A 555 5.49 22.93 -34.98
C ASP A 555 5.28 21.42 -34.71
N GLY A 556 5.84 20.90 -33.61
CA GLY A 556 5.86 19.47 -33.31
C GLY A 556 6.94 18.69 -34.06
N PHE A 557 6.86 17.36 -34.02
CA PHE A 557 7.76 16.44 -34.71
C PHE A 557 7.07 15.09 -34.94
N VAL A 558 7.35 14.47 -36.09
CA VAL A 558 6.73 13.20 -36.48
C VAL A 558 7.84 12.19 -36.71
N LEU A 559 7.91 11.18 -35.86
CA LEU A 559 8.86 10.09 -35.93
C LEU A 559 8.10 8.77 -36.09
N ASP A 560 8.16 8.18 -37.28
CA ASP A 560 7.61 6.87 -37.60
C ASP A 560 8.71 5.81 -37.56
N ASP A 561 8.63 4.89 -36.59
CA ASP A 561 9.63 3.85 -36.36
C ASP A 561 9.72 2.82 -37.50
N LYS A 562 8.71 2.79 -38.38
CA LYS A 562 8.65 1.90 -39.55
C LYS A 562 9.20 2.54 -40.82
N SER A 563 9.53 3.83 -40.81
CA SER A 563 10.00 4.52 -42.00
C SER A 563 11.49 4.28 -42.26
N ALA A 564 11.87 4.11 -43.53
CA ALA A 564 13.27 3.94 -43.93
C ALA A 564 14.14 5.19 -43.64
N ASP A 565 13.52 6.37 -43.57
CA ASP A 565 14.17 7.65 -43.26
C ASP A 565 14.15 7.99 -41.75
N TYR A 566 13.77 7.05 -40.87
CA TYR A 566 13.60 7.27 -39.43
C TYR A 566 14.85 7.90 -38.78
N ARG A 567 16.04 7.32 -39.00
CA ARG A 567 17.28 7.82 -38.38
C ARG A 567 17.65 9.22 -38.87
N ASP A 568 17.38 9.52 -40.14
CA ASP A 568 17.66 10.83 -40.71
C ASP A 568 16.72 11.90 -40.14
N ARG A 569 15.43 11.58 -40.00
CA ARG A 569 14.45 12.46 -39.33
C ARG A 569 14.77 12.68 -37.85
N VAL A 570 15.18 11.63 -37.14
CA VAL A 570 15.63 11.74 -35.74
C VAL A 570 16.78 12.73 -35.62
N LEU A 571 17.77 12.65 -36.52
CA LEU A 571 18.92 13.54 -36.51
C LEU A 571 18.53 14.98 -36.88
N GLU A 572 17.67 15.17 -37.88
CA GLU A 572 17.18 16.47 -38.31
C GLU A 572 16.41 17.20 -37.19
N HIS A 573 15.45 16.52 -36.56
CA HIS A 573 14.69 17.07 -35.43
C HIS A 573 15.59 17.35 -34.22
N GLY A 574 16.58 16.49 -33.95
CA GLY A 574 17.55 16.68 -32.88
C GLY A 574 18.40 17.95 -33.08
N LYS A 575 18.88 18.19 -34.30
CA LYS A 575 19.65 19.41 -34.64
C LYS A 575 18.79 20.66 -34.55
N ARG A 576 17.57 20.62 -35.10
CA ARG A 576 16.61 21.74 -35.02
C ARG A 576 16.29 22.11 -33.57
N ALA A 577 16.11 21.12 -32.70
CA ALA A 577 15.87 21.34 -31.28
C ALA A 577 17.10 21.91 -30.56
N GLU A 578 18.31 21.41 -30.87
CA GLU A 578 19.56 21.98 -30.31
C GLU A 578 19.73 23.45 -30.68
N ASP A 579 19.58 23.80 -31.96
CA ASP A 579 19.75 25.18 -32.43
C ASP A 579 18.73 26.11 -31.75
N ALA A 580 17.48 25.67 -31.60
CA ALA A 580 16.43 26.44 -30.94
C ALA A 580 16.69 26.64 -29.44
N VAL A 581 17.17 25.60 -28.74
CA VAL A 581 17.56 25.69 -27.31
C VAL A 581 18.72 26.66 -27.13
N LEU A 582 19.77 26.53 -27.94
CA LEU A 582 20.97 27.36 -27.83
C LEU A 582 20.66 28.83 -28.21
N ALA A 583 19.82 29.06 -29.21
CA ALA A 583 19.36 30.40 -29.57
C ALA A 583 18.56 31.06 -28.44
N TYR A 584 17.66 30.31 -27.79
CA TYR A 584 16.88 30.80 -26.65
C TYR A 584 17.78 31.15 -25.46
N LEU A 585 18.70 30.25 -25.08
CA LEU A 585 19.64 30.49 -23.99
C LEU A 585 20.52 31.73 -24.24
N LYS A 586 20.98 31.91 -25.48
CA LYS A 586 21.81 33.05 -25.85
C LYS A 586 21.02 34.36 -25.88
N LYS A 587 19.82 34.36 -26.47
CA LYS A 587 19.04 35.59 -26.71
C LYS A 587 18.29 36.06 -25.47
N GLU A 588 17.64 35.15 -24.75
CA GLU A 588 16.75 35.49 -23.64
C GLU A 588 17.46 35.49 -22.28
N HIS A 589 18.57 34.76 -22.15
CA HIS A 589 19.29 34.58 -20.88
C HIS A 589 20.79 34.91 -20.94
N GLY A 590 21.33 35.31 -22.10
CA GLY A 590 22.75 35.66 -22.26
C GLY A 590 23.73 34.48 -22.09
N ILE A 591 23.26 33.24 -22.13
CA ILE A 591 24.04 32.03 -21.84
C ILE A 591 24.65 31.47 -23.14
N ASN A 592 25.98 31.35 -23.20
CA ASN A 592 26.72 30.80 -24.36
C ASN A 592 27.15 29.32 -24.19
N SER A 593 26.58 28.61 -23.21
CA SER A 593 26.91 27.21 -22.95
C SER A 593 26.37 26.27 -24.05
N ARG A 594 27.20 25.32 -24.51
CA ARG A 594 26.85 24.37 -25.59
C ARG A 594 26.86 22.89 -25.18
N GLY A 595 27.39 22.54 -24.01
CA GLY A 595 27.47 21.14 -23.59
C GLY A 595 26.19 20.65 -22.92
N SER A 596 25.75 19.44 -23.23
CA SER A 596 24.48 18.84 -22.74
C SER A 596 24.26 18.98 -21.23
N SER A 597 25.28 18.71 -20.41
CA SER A 597 25.15 18.79 -18.93
C SER A 597 24.98 20.22 -18.43
N ALA A 598 25.67 21.18 -19.04
CA ALA A 598 25.61 22.59 -18.63
C ALA A 598 24.31 23.22 -19.12
N VAL A 599 23.88 22.91 -20.35
CA VAL A 599 22.59 23.35 -20.90
C VAL A 599 21.44 22.80 -20.06
N LEU A 600 21.47 21.52 -19.68
CA LEU A 600 20.45 20.93 -18.80
C LEU A 600 20.34 21.68 -17.47
N LYS A 601 21.47 22.02 -16.83
CA LYS A 601 21.48 22.77 -15.56
C LYS A 601 20.83 24.15 -15.71
N HIS A 602 21.11 24.86 -16.81
CA HIS A 602 20.48 26.16 -17.08
C HIS A 602 18.98 26.02 -17.34
N LEU A 603 18.55 25.03 -18.12
CA LEU A 603 17.15 24.77 -18.40
C LEU A 603 16.35 24.39 -17.14
N GLN A 604 16.94 23.62 -16.23
CA GLN A 604 16.33 23.33 -14.92
C GLN A 604 16.15 24.60 -14.08
N GLY A 605 17.13 25.50 -14.06
CA GLY A 605 17.01 26.80 -13.39
C GLY A 605 15.89 27.65 -13.97
N ILE A 606 15.83 27.76 -15.29
CA ILE A 606 14.79 28.53 -16.01
C ILE A 606 13.41 27.90 -15.81
N HIS A 607 13.32 26.57 -15.76
CA HIS A 607 12.09 25.83 -15.44
C HIS A 607 11.61 26.15 -14.03
N SER A 608 12.49 26.07 -13.03
CA SER A 608 12.17 26.39 -11.63
C SER A 608 11.72 27.84 -11.42
N ALA A 609 12.11 28.76 -12.30
CA ALA A 609 11.65 30.15 -12.29
C ALA A 609 10.28 30.36 -12.98
N GLY A 610 9.68 29.29 -13.53
CA GLY A 610 8.40 29.31 -14.25
C GLY A 610 8.48 29.87 -15.67
N SER A 611 9.66 30.25 -16.16
CA SER A 611 9.83 30.90 -17.48
C SER A 611 9.59 29.95 -18.67
N LEU A 612 9.48 28.64 -18.45
CA LEU A 612 9.15 27.66 -19.48
C LEU A 612 7.65 27.28 -19.53
N ASN A 613 6.81 27.78 -18.61
CA ASN A 613 5.41 27.35 -18.48
C ASN A 613 4.60 27.52 -19.78
N ALA A 614 4.76 28.65 -20.49
CA ALA A 614 4.09 28.89 -21.77
C ALA A 614 4.50 27.88 -22.87
N MET A 615 5.75 27.42 -22.85
CA MET A 615 6.25 26.40 -23.78
C MET A 615 5.76 25.00 -23.41
N ILE A 616 5.65 24.70 -22.10
CA ILE A 616 5.06 23.45 -21.59
C ILE A 616 3.58 23.36 -22.00
N GLN A 617 2.80 24.43 -21.80
CA GLN A 617 1.40 24.48 -22.22
C GLN A 617 1.24 24.35 -23.74
N ARG A 618 2.14 24.93 -24.55
CA ARG A 618 2.14 24.73 -26.01
C ARG A 618 2.43 23.28 -26.37
N HIS A 619 3.44 22.67 -25.76
CA HIS A 619 3.82 21.29 -26.04
C HIS A 619 2.71 20.30 -25.67
N ARG A 620 2.05 20.48 -24.51
CA ARG A 620 0.88 19.68 -24.11
C ARG A 620 -0.28 19.77 -25.07
N ARG A 621 -0.56 20.95 -25.63
CA ARG A 621 -1.57 21.11 -26.69
C ARG A 621 -1.18 20.36 -27.97
N LEU A 622 0.09 20.38 -28.35
CA LEU A 622 0.59 19.67 -29.52
C LEU A 622 0.53 18.14 -29.36
N LEU A 623 0.70 17.61 -28.14
CA LEU A 623 0.54 16.16 -27.85
C LEU A 623 -0.88 15.63 -28.13
N GLN A 624 -1.88 16.51 -28.17
CA GLN A 624 -3.28 16.16 -28.48
C GLN A 624 -3.59 16.27 -29.99
N THR A 625 -2.59 16.54 -30.83
CA THR A 625 -2.73 16.74 -32.28
C THR A 625 -1.79 15.80 -33.04
N PRO A 626 -2.06 15.47 -34.31
CA PRO A 626 -1.15 14.67 -35.13
C PRO A 626 0.19 15.37 -35.44
N ALA A 627 0.39 16.60 -34.96
CA ALA A 627 1.67 17.32 -35.08
C ALA A 627 2.79 16.69 -34.24
N ILE A 628 2.47 15.85 -33.24
CA ILE A 628 3.45 15.05 -32.51
C ILE A 628 3.13 13.56 -32.67
N GLN A 629 4.03 12.85 -33.35
CA GLN A 629 4.05 11.38 -33.37
C GLN A 629 5.38 10.94 -32.75
N ASP A 630 5.31 10.51 -31.48
CA ASP A 630 6.48 10.17 -30.68
C ASP A 630 6.46 8.65 -30.38
N PRO A 631 7.45 7.86 -30.86
CA PRO A 631 7.51 6.42 -30.62
C PRO A 631 7.89 6.08 -29.17
N ALA A 632 8.27 7.06 -28.34
CA ALA A 632 8.58 6.83 -26.94
C ALA A 632 7.30 6.53 -26.12
N PRO A 633 7.33 5.67 -25.08
CA PRO A 633 6.17 5.34 -24.25
C PRO A 633 5.50 6.59 -23.65
N GLY A 634 4.16 6.61 -23.56
CA GLY A 634 3.38 7.80 -23.14
C GLY A 634 3.83 8.45 -21.82
N TYR A 635 4.28 7.67 -20.83
CA TYR A 635 4.80 8.19 -19.55
C TYR A 635 6.15 8.94 -19.67
N THR A 636 6.75 8.98 -20.85
CA THR A 636 7.98 9.73 -21.18
C THR A 636 7.72 10.96 -22.06
N GLN A 637 6.47 11.16 -22.49
CA GLN A 637 6.10 12.24 -23.41
C GLN A 637 5.76 13.54 -22.66
N ASP A 638 5.08 13.47 -21.50
CA ASP A 638 4.74 14.64 -20.66
C ASP A 638 5.41 14.53 -19.27
N VAL A 639 6.69 14.89 -19.20
CA VAL A 639 7.54 14.74 -17.99
C VAL A 639 7.75 16.07 -17.26
N LEU A 640 7.41 17.20 -17.89
CA LEU A 640 7.65 18.54 -17.37
C LEU A 640 6.35 19.16 -16.88
N GLU A 641 6.28 19.49 -15.60
CA GLU A 641 5.13 20.15 -14.99
C GLU A 641 5.24 21.67 -15.03
N GLU A 642 4.10 22.35 -15.01
CA GLU A 642 4.06 23.81 -14.88
C GLU A 642 4.43 24.20 -13.45
N VAL A 643 5.34 25.16 -13.30
CA VAL A 643 5.72 25.65 -11.98
C VAL A 643 4.72 26.71 -11.55
N SER A 644 3.91 26.41 -10.53
CA SER A 644 3.04 27.39 -9.87
C SER A 644 3.92 28.35 -9.07
N LYS A 645 3.76 29.66 -9.30
CA LYS A 645 4.44 30.69 -8.51
C LYS A 645 3.79 30.88 -7.15
#